data_AF-A0A8B6FEX2-F1
#
_entry.id   AF-A0A8B6FEX2-F1
#
_cell.length_a   1.000
_cell.length_b   1.000
_cell.length_c   1.000
_cell.angle_alpha   90.00
_cell.angle_beta   90.00
_cell.angle_gamma   90.00
#
_symmetry.space_group_name_H-M   'P 1'
#
loop_
_entity.id
_entity.type
_entity.pdbx_description
1 polymer ?
#
loop_
_entity_poly.entity_id
_entity_poly.type
_entity_poly.pdbx_seq_one_letter_code
_entity_poly.pdbx_strand_id
1 'polypeptide(L)'
;MSENGLIQKVDLYQIWEQEEFRQILPFKEYIFDMLIHLDIVSEQRRYDTKTGSRLPIENFFVPCMLTQRNDTDFLTQECTPERTLSLAFVFKGTIIPPALPNRLICACLSMWTLKQYRGRKLMFSGFVGLSVDKEHDIVVCVEGNKILLYLVHKRSKGLIVPEIATSVRECLHLTLERISEFYQSTVHEKVISQLPFHTEYSCSRFICYFPEERLALKTDECVCNHGDDITLNWKVWNQKQKQKQCDPDCTGLSEDALSQIPSNTELLHLSVNCDKLMIHDLAIHLDMEETEWNDMVENYPRNTQMVKFLTLIDLRENNGIRFGDLAKGLIEMKITTHTLCMMRRRKQVMSNIPDDILDSIPTDEILDNISPQIGKMVFQLGTELGLSIADLENIDKCNCDLTAQSKEVLFTWRRDKLVRPTIRVLEQALVNSRKGARCLEEVVKNVHPKTLRAVETVTDRIKDNADRIIQNIQTSQILDHMMTHLVISVDDRRRIEQHAGQDDQNKALLDIVSKRREPAYSVFVDGLRSHGYEDIANDLKCASEKMGPSTTSVPDEYKGLSDRTVPSYKIRLQKNYSNIITSVKHDTIVDHLISYAVLQIEDCQKINACPSQEQKNRQLMDTLLHGNENGFTEFLNALRNDIAYTDLANRIASTEVTSTDRSNIQSCYNINKRKYEHVHETTTLLPKKTKEN
;
A
#
# COMPACT_ATOMS: atom_id res chain seq x y z
N MET A 1 38.99 -20.17 3.65
CA MET A 1 37.62 -20.40 3.15
C MET A 1 36.77 -19.21 3.55
N SER A 2 35.83 -18.77 2.70
CA SER A 2 35.13 -17.50 2.91
C SER A 2 34.30 -17.51 4.20
N GLU A 3 34.44 -16.50 5.05
CA GLU A 3 33.69 -16.36 6.33
C GLU A 3 32.18 -16.09 6.12
N ASN A 4 31.71 -16.11 4.87
CA ASN A 4 30.39 -15.64 4.50
C ASN A 4 29.33 -16.75 4.45
N GLY A 5 29.65 -17.99 4.85
CA GLY A 5 28.72 -19.12 4.83
C GLY A 5 28.24 -19.55 3.42
N LEU A 6 28.89 -19.04 2.37
CA LEU A 6 28.60 -19.34 0.98
C LEU A 6 29.83 -19.94 0.31
N ILE A 7 29.62 -21.00 -0.45
CA ILE A 7 30.66 -21.65 -1.25
C ILE A 7 30.18 -21.82 -2.68
N GLN A 8 31.05 -21.53 -3.65
CA GLN A 8 30.71 -21.76 -5.05
C GLN A 8 30.80 -23.25 -5.36
N LYS A 9 29.97 -23.73 -6.29
CA LYS A 9 30.02 -25.11 -6.76
C LYS A 9 31.41 -25.49 -7.29
N VAL A 10 32.09 -24.54 -7.96
CA VAL A 10 33.45 -24.71 -8.49
C VAL A 10 34.51 -24.87 -7.38
N ASP A 11 34.35 -24.17 -6.26
CA ASP A 11 35.31 -24.25 -5.14
C ASP A 11 35.26 -25.64 -4.49
N LEU A 12 34.06 -26.23 -4.37
CA LEU A 12 33.89 -27.59 -3.87
C LEU A 12 34.50 -28.63 -4.79
N TYR A 13 34.39 -28.44 -6.10
CA TYR A 13 35.07 -29.31 -7.07
C TYR A 13 36.59 -29.22 -6.94
N GLN A 14 37.15 -28.03 -6.77
CA GLN A 14 38.59 -27.85 -6.56
C GLN A 14 39.08 -28.55 -5.28
N ILE A 15 38.26 -28.54 -4.21
CA ILE A 15 38.57 -29.29 -2.99
C ILE A 15 38.62 -30.80 -3.30
N TRP A 16 37.65 -31.33 -4.04
CA TRP A 16 37.60 -32.76 -4.37
C TRP A 16 38.61 -33.21 -5.44
N GLU A 17 39.21 -32.25 -6.15
CA GLU A 17 40.32 -32.51 -7.07
C GLU A 17 41.67 -32.71 -6.36
N GLN A 18 41.76 -32.37 -5.06
CA GLN A 18 42.95 -32.63 -4.25
C GLN A 18 43.21 -34.14 -4.12
N GLU A 19 44.48 -34.51 -3.94
CA GLU A 19 44.93 -35.91 -3.99
C GLU A 19 44.21 -36.77 -2.94
N GLU A 20 43.95 -36.20 -1.77
CA GLU A 20 43.27 -36.82 -0.64
C GLU A 20 41.81 -37.18 -0.92
N PHE A 21 41.18 -36.48 -1.87
CA PHE A 21 39.77 -36.66 -2.24
C PHE A 21 39.59 -37.26 -3.64
N ARG A 22 40.67 -37.65 -4.32
CA ARG A 22 40.61 -38.13 -5.70
C ARG A 22 39.70 -39.35 -5.89
N GLN A 23 39.57 -40.19 -4.86
CA GLN A 23 38.72 -41.38 -4.87
C GLN A 23 37.22 -41.05 -4.86
N ILE A 24 36.83 -39.88 -4.34
CA ILE A 24 35.42 -39.46 -4.26
C ILE A 24 34.98 -38.61 -5.45
N LEU A 25 35.92 -38.05 -6.22
CA LEU A 25 35.66 -37.19 -7.37
C LEU A 25 34.69 -37.80 -8.42
N PRO A 26 34.74 -39.11 -8.75
CA PRO A 26 33.76 -39.72 -9.66
C PRO A 26 32.31 -39.67 -9.16
N PHE A 27 32.11 -39.53 -7.84
CA PHE A 27 30.81 -39.52 -7.18
C PHE A 27 30.36 -38.13 -6.74
N LYS A 28 31.02 -37.06 -7.20
CA LYS A 28 30.81 -35.69 -6.73
C LYS A 28 29.36 -35.20 -6.74
N GLU A 29 28.57 -35.53 -7.77
CA GLU A 29 27.15 -35.14 -7.81
C GLU A 29 26.31 -35.91 -6.78
N TYR A 30 26.57 -37.22 -6.61
CA TYR A 30 25.90 -38.02 -5.58
C TYR A 30 26.25 -37.52 -4.17
N ILE A 31 27.51 -37.11 -3.96
CA ILE A 31 27.95 -36.50 -2.70
C ILE A 31 27.20 -35.19 -2.47
N PHE A 32 27.02 -34.35 -3.50
CA PHE A 32 26.18 -33.16 -3.38
C PHE A 32 24.77 -33.50 -2.92
N ASP A 33 24.11 -34.44 -3.59
CA ASP A 33 22.76 -34.87 -3.23
C ASP A 33 22.69 -35.35 -1.78
N MET A 34 23.69 -36.11 -1.33
CA MET A 34 23.81 -36.56 0.05
C MET A 34 24.01 -35.39 1.02
N LEU A 35 24.90 -34.43 0.72
CA LEU A 35 25.14 -33.26 1.57
C LEU A 35 23.90 -32.36 1.68
N ILE A 36 23.13 -32.23 0.59
CA ILE A 36 21.85 -31.49 0.57
C ILE A 36 20.80 -32.24 1.37
N HIS A 37 20.70 -33.56 1.20
CA HIS A 37 19.75 -34.40 1.90
C HIS A 37 20.00 -34.39 3.42
N LEU A 38 21.26 -34.36 3.83
CA LEU A 38 21.68 -34.30 5.23
C LEU A 38 21.71 -32.86 5.82
N ASP A 39 21.29 -31.86 5.06
CA ASP A 39 21.28 -30.44 5.48
C ASP A 39 22.64 -29.87 5.89
N ILE A 40 23.71 -30.49 5.39
CA ILE A 40 25.08 -29.99 5.56
C ILE A 40 25.30 -28.78 4.65
N VAL A 41 24.72 -28.83 3.45
CA VAL A 41 24.67 -27.71 2.51
C VAL A 41 23.23 -27.49 2.05
N SER A 42 22.88 -26.26 1.65
CA SER A 42 21.57 -25.94 1.11
C SER A 42 21.68 -25.24 -0.24
N GLU A 43 20.85 -25.67 -1.20
CA GLU A 43 20.83 -25.12 -2.56
C GLU A 43 20.07 -23.79 -2.63
N GLN A 44 20.71 -22.75 -3.17
CA GLN A 44 20.01 -21.51 -3.51
C GLN A 44 19.21 -21.69 -4.80
N ARG A 45 17.96 -22.15 -4.67
CA ARG A 45 17.06 -22.33 -5.82
C ARG A 45 16.57 -20.99 -6.34
N ARG A 46 17.11 -20.57 -7.48
CA ARG A 46 16.71 -19.36 -8.20
C ARG A 46 15.97 -19.71 -9.49
N TYR A 47 15.04 -18.84 -9.87
CA TYR A 47 14.25 -18.98 -11.09
C TYR A 47 14.37 -17.70 -11.92
N ASP A 48 14.49 -17.86 -13.23
CA ASP A 48 14.46 -16.74 -14.16
C ASP A 48 13.05 -16.14 -14.18
N THR A 49 12.93 -14.84 -13.95
CA THR A 49 11.63 -14.18 -13.79
C THR A 49 10.83 -14.08 -15.08
N LYS A 50 11.48 -14.18 -16.25
CA LYS A 50 10.82 -14.08 -17.56
C LYS A 50 10.32 -15.44 -18.05
N THR A 51 11.16 -16.46 -17.91
CA THR A 51 10.93 -17.81 -18.44
C THR A 51 10.35 -18.76 -17.39
N GLY A 52 10.49 -18.44 -16.10
CA GLY A 52 10.15 -19.34 -14.99
C GLY A 52 11.08 -20.54 -14.86
N SER A 53 12.13 -20.62 -15.67
CA SER A 53 13.07 -21.74 -15.67
C SER A 53 14.01 -21.67 -14.46
N ARG A 54 14.43 -22.83 -13.96
CA ARG A 54 15.38 -22.90 -12.84
C ARG A 54 16.77 -22.47 -13.33
N LEU A 55 17.36 -21.48 -12.64
CA LEU A 55 18.72 -21.04 -12.93
C LEU A 55 19.73 -22.08 -12.40
N PRO A 56 20.91 -22.23 -13.04
CA PRO A 56 21.98 -23.07 -12.54
C PRO A 56 22.38 -22.72 -11.11
N ILE A 57 22.72 -23.75 -10.32
CA ILE A 57 23.15 -23.57 -8.94
C ILE A 57 24.62 -23.14 -8.93
N GLU A 58 24.86 -21.87 -8.61
CA GLU A 58 26.21 -21.32 -8.53
C GLU A 58 26.78 -21.40 -7.11
N ASN A 59 25.93 -21.26 -6.09
CA ASN A 59 26.33 -21.13 -4.69
C ASN A 59 25.54 -22.09 -3.79
N PHE A 60 26.22 -22.67 -2.83
CA PHE A 60 25.64 -23.41 -1.71
C PHE A 60 25.74 -22.60 -0.43
N PHE A 61 24.70 -22.66 0.38
CA PHE A 61 24.72 -22.18 1.76
C PHE A 61 25.26 -23.29 2.67
N VAL A 62 26.26 -22.98 3.48
CA VAL A 62 26.94 -23.93 4.38
C VAL A 62 26.90 -23.38 5.81
N PRO A 63 25.87 -23.73 6.60
CA PRO A 63 25.64 -23.14 7.92
C PRO A 63 26.82 -23.30 8.88
N CYS A 64 27.52 -24.44 8.84
CA CYS A 64 28.64 -24.72 9.75
C CYS A 64 29.87 -23.83 9.53
N MET A 65 29.95 -23.13 8.38
CA MET A 65 30.99 -22.13 8.13
C MET A 65 30.70 -20.80 8.87
N LEU A 66 29.48 -20.60 9.38
CA LEU A 66 29.09 -19.43 10.16
C LEU A 66 29.31 -19.71 11.65
N THR A 67 30.53 -19.49 12.13
CA THR A 67 30.89 -19.68 13.55
C THR A 67 30.68 -18.43 14.39
N GLN A 68 30.63 -17.26 13.76
CA GLN A 68 30.48 -15.99 14.44
C GLN A 68 29.01 -15.73 14.79
N ARG A 69 28.79 -15.20 16.00
CA ARG A 69 27.52 -14.56 16.36
C ARG A 69 27.46 -13.19 15.72
N ASN A 70 26.24 -12.67 15.52
CA ASN A 70 26.07 -11.29 15.09
C ASN A 70 26.69 -10.35 16.14
N ASP A 71 27.83 -9.76 15.81
CA ASP A 71 28.56 -8.80 16.63
C ASP A 71 28.32 -7.34 16.17
N THR A 72 27.42 -7.15 15.20
CA THR A 72 27.08 -5.83 14.67
C THR A 72 26.03 -5.14 15.54
N ASP A 73 26.05 -3.81 15.52
CA ASP A 73 25.00 -2.97 16.12
C ASP A 73 23.78 -2.79 15.20
N PHE A 74 23.61 -3.64 14.18
CA PHE A 74 22.52 -3.48 13.20
C PHE A 74 21.14 -3.59 13.85
N LEU A 75 20.90 -4.63 14.68
CA LEU A 75 19.61 -4.79 15.34
C LEU A 75 19.30 -3.63 16.29
N THR A 76 20.32 -3.07 16.95
CA THR A 76 20.12 -1.99 17.92
C THR A 76 19.98 -0.62 17.26
N GLN A 77 20.62 -0.38 16.11
CA GLN A 77 20.59 0.91 15.42
C GLN A 77 19.57 1.01 14.30
N GLU A 78 19.35 -0.07 13.56
CA GLU A 78 18.49 -0.07 12.38
C GLU A 78 17.10 -0.62 12.69
N CYS A 79 17.00 -1.67 13.52
CA CYS A 79 15.71 -2.27 13.89
C CYS A 79 15.02 -1.51 15.04
N THR A 80 14.75 -0.22 14.87
CA THR A 80 14.09 0.60 15.91
C THR A 80 12.56 0.48 15.88
N PRO A 81 11.86 0.76 17.01
CA PRO A 81 10.40 0.75 17.08
C PRO A 81 9.70 1.65 16.07
N GLU A 82 10.37 2.73 15.63
CA GLU A 82 9.84 3.73 14.69
C GLU A 82 10.01 3.31 13.23
N ARG A 83 10.90 2.34 12.96
CA ARG A 83 11.36 1.95 11.61
C ARG A 83 10.97 0.54 11.22
N THR A 84 10.60 -0.29 12.19
CA THR A 84 10.51 -1.74 12.02
C THR A 84 9.12 -2.28 12.33
N LEU A 85 8.67 -3.23 11.51
CA LEU A 85 7.62 -4.17 11.84
C LEU A 85 8.25 -5.50 12.22
N SER A 86 7.73 -6.15 13.26
CA SER A 86 8.25 -7.45 13.70
C SER A 86 7.14 -8.48 13.83
N LEU A 87 7.53 -9.72 13.55
CA LEU A 87 6.74 -10.94 13.49
C LEU A 87 7.61 -12.09 14.01
N ALA A 88 7.03 -13.09 14.63
CA ALA A 88 7.71 -14.32 15.00
C ALA A 88 6.94 -15.55 14.52
N PHE A 89 7.67 -16.55 13.99
CA PHE A 89 7.18 -17.92 13.87
C PHE A 89 7.62 -18.69 15.10
N VAL A 90 6.66 -19.16 15.90
CA VAL A 90 6.92 -19.77 17.21
C VAL A 90 6.61 -21.25 17.15
N PHE A 91 7.62 -22.08 17.39
CA PHE A 91 7.50 -23.53 17.34
C PHE A 91 7.01 -24.10 18.67
N LYS A 92 6.20 -25.16 18.61
CA LYS A 92 5.68 -25.86 19.80
C LYS A 92 6.78 -26.51 20.64
N GLY A 93 7.88 -26.94 20.01
CA GLY A 93 9.05 -27.49 20.69
C GLY A 93 9.86 -26.42 21.40
N THR A 94 10.68 -26.83 22.37
CA THR A 94 11.61 -25.93 23.09
C THR A 94 12.82 -25.52 22.24
N ILE A 95 13.13 -26.29 21.20
CA ILE A 95 14.27 -26.08 20.30
C ILE A 95 13.80 -26.31 18.86
N ILE A 96 14.20 -25.42 17.96
CA ILE A 96 14.00 -25.61 16.52
C ILE A 96 15.14 -26.49 15.98
N PRO A 97 14.85 -27.62 15.31
CA PRO A 97 15.87 -28.39 14.60
C PRO A 97 16.67 -27.48 13.64
N PRO A 98 18.02 -27.41 13.71
CA PRO A 98 18.80 -26.43 12.95
C PRO A 98 18.58 -26.46 11.44
N ALA A 99 18.18 -27.61 10.91
CA ALA A 99 17.89 -27.78 9.48
C ALA A 99 16.75 -26.87 8.98
N LEU A 100 15.71 -26.65 9.78
CA LEU A 100 14.57 -25.78 9.46
C LEU A 100 14.99 -24.32 9.18
N PRO A 101 15.61 -23.59 10.14
CA PRO A 101 16.02 -22.21 9.91
C PRO A 101 17.13 -22.10 8.86
N ASN A 102 18.01 -23.11 8.74
CA ASN A 102 19.05 -23.10 7.71
C ASN A 102 18.45 -23.15 6.29
N ARG A 103 17.46 -24.01 6.06
CA ARG A 103 16.73 -24.06 4.79
C ARG A 103 15.92 -22.78 4.54
N LEU A 104 15.31 -22.21 5.58
CA LEU A 104 14.61 -20.93 5.47
C LEU A 104 15.57 -19.79 5.07
N ILE A 105 16.72 -19.66 5.72
CA ILE A 105 17.76 -18.68 5.40
C ILE A 105 18.25 -18.89 3.96
N CYS A 106 18.46 -20.13 3.54
CA CYS A 106 18.84 -20.46 2.16
C CYS A 106 17.79 -20.00 1.14
N ALA A 107 16.50 -20.22 1.42
CA ALA A 107 15.41 -19.73 0.59
C ALA A 107 15.39 -18.19 0.56
N CYS A 108 15.63 -17.53 1.68
CA CYS A 108 15.73 -16.06 1.72
C CYS A 108 16.86 -15.53 0.83
N LEU A 109 18.03 -16.19 0.82
CA LEU A 109 19.18 -15.85 -0.03
C LEU A 109 18.95 -16.11 -1.52
N SER A 110 17.96 -16.94 -1.88
CA SER A 110 17.57 -17.11 -3.27
C SER A 110 16.59 -16.04 -3.76
N MET A 111 15.88 -15.39 -2.82
CA MET A 111 14.88 -14.35 -3.10
C MET A 111 15.44 -12.93 -3.02
N TRP A 112 16.34 -12.68 -2.06
CA TRP A 112 16.82 -11.34 -1.75
C TRP A 112 18.34 -11.26 -1.70
N THR A 113 18.83 -10.03 -1.81
CA THR A 113 20.28 -9.77 -1.82
C THR A 113 20.80 -9.60 -0.41
N LEU A 114 21.97 -10.18 -0.14
CA LEU A 114 22.61 -10.08 1.17
C LEU A 114 23.00 -8.63 1.48
N LYS A 115 22.54 -8.13 2.64
CA LYS A 115 22.79 -6.75 3.06
C LYS A 115 24.23 -6.59 3.53
N GLN A 116 24.83 -5.46 3.17
CA GLN A 116 26.07 -4.99 3.76
C GLN A 116 25.79 -3.84 4.72
N TYR A 117 26.44 -3.88 5.88
CA TYR A 117 26.35 -2.87 6.91
C TYR A 117 27.74 -2.59 7.47
N ARG A 118 28.20 -1.33 7.37
CA ARG A 118 29.55 -0.89 7.75
C ARG A 118 30.66 -1.76 7.16
N GLY A 119 30.50 -2.15 5.88
CA GLY A 119 31.45 -2.99 5.15
C GLY A 119 31.39 -4.49 5.49
N ARG A 120 30.55 -4.90 6.44
CA ARG A 120 30.35 -6.31 6.79
C ARG A 120 29.06 -6.85 6.16
N LYS A 121 29.09 -8.10 5.71
CA LYS A 121 27.88 -8.80 5.25
C LYS A 121 27.09 -9.27 6.47
N LEU A 122 25.78 -9.06 6.46
CA LEU A 122 24.90 -9.46 7.56
C LEU A 122 24.52 -10.93 7.45
N MET A 123 25.48 -11.82 7.69
CA MET A 123 25.30 -13.26 7.62
C MET A 123 26.08 -13.94 8.75
N PHE A 124 25.36 -14.42 9.76
CA PHE A 124 25.91 -15.01 10.98
C PHE A 124 25.13 -16.27 11.35
N SER A 125 25.62 -17.02 12.35
CA SER A 125 24.93 -18.22 12.81
C SER A 125 23.50 -17.89 13.27
N GLY A 126 22.49 -18.42 12.58
CA GLY A 126 21.07 -18.16 12.87
C GLY A 126 20.60 -16.74 12.57
N PHE A 127 21.36 -15.93 11.82
CA PHE A 127 21.01 -14.54 11.52
C PHE A 127 21.35 -14.17 10.08
N VAL A 128 20.40 -13.56 9.37
CA VAL A 128 20.65 -13.00 8.04
C VAL A 128 19.92 -11.66 7.85
N GLY A 129 20.62 -10.67 7.32
CA GLY A 129 20.06 -9.39 6.89
C GLY A 129 20.07 -9.28 5.36
N LEU A 130 18.94 -8.94 4.75
CA LEU A 130 18.75 -8.93 3.30
C LEU A 130 18.08 -7.63 2.86
N SER A 131 18.40 -7.16 1.66
CA SER A 131 17.74 -6.02 1.03
C SER A 131 16.61 -6.52 0.13
N VAL A 132 15.39 -6.10 0.43
CA VAL A 132 14.18 -6.40 -0.37
C VAL A 132 14.09 -5.44 -1.54
N ASP A 133 14.26 -4.15 -1.27
CA ASP A 133 14.35 -3.10 -2.27
C ASP A 133 15.27 -1.97 -1.78
N LYS A 134 15.17 -0.78 -2.41
CA LYS A 134 15.99 0.38 -2.06
C LYS A 134 15.67 0.97 -0.68
N GLU A 135 14.48 0.78 -0.15
CA GLU A 135 13.99 1.39 1.09
C GLU A 135 13.72 0.39 2.22
N HIS A 136 13.61 -0.90 1.87
CA HIS A 136 13.24 -1.98 2.78
C HIS A 136 14.35 -3.03 2.91
N ASP A 137 14.65 -3.36 4.15
CA ASP A 137 15.50 -4.48 4.53
C ASP A 137 14.68 -5.49 5.33
N ILE A 138 15.02 -6.77 5.23
CA ILE A 138 14.50 -7.80 6.13
C ILE A 138 15.62 -8.40 6.96
N VAL A 139 15.30 -8.77 8.19
CA VAL A 139 16.19 -9.54 9.07
C VAL A 139 15.46 -10.77 9.54
N VAL A 140 16.11 -11.92 9.39
CA VAL A 140 15.66 -13.20 9.95
C VAL A 140 16.65 -13.59 11.04
N CYS A 141 16.15 -13.80 12.26
CA CYS A 141 16.94 -14.18 13.44
C CYS A 141 16.33 -15.41 14.12
N VAL A 142 17.14 -16.35 14.58
CA VAL A 142 16.69 -17.55 15.30
C VAL A 142 17.02 -17.40 16.77
N GLU A 143 16.00 -17.42 17.62
CA GLU A 143 16.13 -17.27 19.07
C GLU A 143 15.30 -18.32 19.79
N GLY A 144 15.97 -19.32 20.38
CA GLY A 144 15.32 -20.41 21.11
C GLY A 144 14.36 -21.21 20.22
N ASN A 145 13.06 -21.13 20.52
CA ASN A 145 12.00 -21.76 19.72
C ASN A 145 11.33 -20.81 18.72
N LYS A 146 11.91 -19.63 18.47
CA LYS A 146 11.34 -18.60 17.58
C LYS A 146 12.23 -18.31 16.39
N ILE A 147 11.61 -18.10 15.24
CA ILE A 147 12.21 -17.41 14.09
C ILE A 147 11.61 -16.02 14.04
N LEU A 148 12.41 -15.02 14.38
CA LEU A 148 12.04 -13.61 14.37
C LEU A 148 12.27 -13.02 12.98
N LEU A 149 11.29 -12.27 12.51
CA LEU A 149 11.30 -11.55 11.25
C LEU A 149 11.12 -10.06 11.53
N TYR A 150 12.08 -9.26 11.08
CA TYR A 150 12.01 -7.81 11.11
C TYR A 150 11.93 -7.28 9.68
N LEU A 151 10.92 -6.48 9.38
CA LEU A 151 10.85 -5.70 8.14
C LEU A 151 11.13 -4.24 8.50
N VAL A 152 12.29 -3.76 8.04
CA VAL A 152 12.86 -2.47 8.42
C VAL A 152 12.74 -1.52 7.23
N HIS A 153 12.10 -0.37 7.45
CA HIS A 153 12.19 0.74 6.51
C HIS A 153 13.30 1.69 6.92
N LYS A 154 14.07 2.15 5.95
CA LYS A 154 15.17 3.10 6.19
C LYS A 154 14.81 4.37 6.95
N ARG A 155 13.54 4.80 7.00
CA ARG A 155 13.09 6.06 7.61
C ARG A 155 12.04 5.86 8.69
N SER A 156 10.96 5.16 8.37
CA SER A 156 9.86 4.94 9.30
C SER A 156 9.00 3.74 8.90
N LYS A 157 8.54 2.96 9.88
CA LYS A 157 7.62 1.84 9.67
C LYS A 157 6.28 2.28 9.09
N GLY A 158 5.87 3.53 9.31
CA GLY A 158 4.64 4.10 8.74
C GLY A 158 4.69 4.30 7.22
N LEU A 159 5.87 4.09 6.61
CA LEU A 159 6.09 4.09 5.17
C LEU A 159 6.19 2.67 4.58
N ILE A 160 6.15 1.63 5.43
CA ILE A 160 6.12 0.24 4.93
C ILE A 160 4.79 0.02 4.24
N VAL A 161 4.87 -0.22 2.94
CA VAL A 161 3.72 -0.57 2.10
C VAL A 161 3.19 -1.92 2.58
N PRO A 162 1.92 -2.03 3.02
CA PRO A 162 1.46 -3.27 3.63
C PRO A 162 1.43 -4.44 2.64
N GLU A 163 1.28 -4.19 1.33
CA GLU A 163 1.42 -5.23 0.31
C GLU A 163 2.81 -5.89 0.33
N ILE A 164 3.87 -5.13 0.62
CA ILE A 164 5.23 -5.68 0.78
C ILE A 164 5.27 -6.54 2.04
N ALA A 165 4.81 -6.00 3.17
CA ALA A 165 4.78 -6.73 4.44
C ALA A 165 4.00 -8.05 4.32
N THR A 166 2.77 -8.00 3.82
CA THR A 166 1.95 -9.19 3.61
C THR A 166 2.61 -10.17 2.65
N SER A 167 3.21 -9.71 1.54
CA SER A 167 3.87 -10.61 0.59
C SER A 167 5.11 -11.28 1.16
N VAL A 168 5.93 -10.56 1.95
CA VAL A 168 7.08 -11.13 2.66
C VAL A 168 6.61 -12.17 3.67
N ARG A 169 5.58 -11.87 4.48
CA ARG A 169 5.01 -12.81 5.45
C ARG A 169 4.49 -14.08 4.76
N GLU A 170 3.62 -13.94 3.77
CA GLU A 170 3.03 -15.05 3.02
C GLU A 170 4.11 -15.94 2.42
N CYS A 171 5.14 -15.32 1.82
CA CYS A 171 6.25 -16.03 1.21
C CYS A 171 7.04 -16.86 2.24
N LEU A 172 7.39 -16.26 3.39
CA LEU A 172 8.16 -16.95 4.43
C LEU A 172 7.33 -18.01 5.16
N HIS A 173 6.05 -17.74 5.41
CA HIS A 173 5.12 -18.70 6.00
C HIS A 173 5.00 -19.95 5.13
N LEU A 174 4.66 -19.80 3.85
CA LEU A 174 4.56 -20.91 2.89
C LEU A 174 5.87 -21.68 2.73
N THR A 175 7.00 -20.97 2.77
CA THR A 175 8.32 -21.59 2.71
C THR A 175 8.56 -22.46 3.93
N LEU A 176 8.27 -21.94 5.13
CA LEU A 176 8.47 -22.65 6.39
C LEU A 176 7.53 -23.85 6.54
N GLU A 177 6.28 -23.70 6.08
CA GLU A 177 5.28 -24.77 5.99
C GLU A 177 5.80 -25.92 5.13
N ARG A 178 6.22 -25.66 3.89
CA ARG A 178 6.77 -26.69 2.99
C ARG A 178 8.03 -27.38 3.55
N ILE A 179 8.91 -26.61 4.21
CA ILE A 179 10.09 -27.19 4.85
C ILE A 179 9.64 -28.09 6.02
N SER A 180 8.64 -27.68 6.79
CA SER A 180 8.10 -28.46 7.91
C SER A 180 7.43 -29.74 7.42
N GLU A 181 6.61 -29.67 6.37
CA GLU A 181 5.97 -30.82 5.72
C GLU A 181 7.01 -31.83 5.22
N PHE A 182 8.08 -31.35 4.60
CA PHE A 182 9.18 -32.20 4.16
C PHE A 182 9.73 -33.05 5.32
N TYR A 183 10.03 -32.44 6.46
CA TYR A 183 10.54 -33.19 7.62
C TYR A 183 9.47 -34.07 8.31
N GLN A 184 8.22 -33.63 8.32
CA GLN A 184 7.12 -34.47 8.84
C GLN A 184 6.92 -35.72 7.98
N SER A 185 7.00 -35.61 6.66
CA SER A 185 6.84 -36.75 5.75
C SER A 185 7.92 -37.82 5.90
N THR A 186 9.12 -37.43 6.35
CA THR A 186 10.23 -38.35 6.61
C THR A 186 10.13 -39.11 7.93
N VAL A 187 9.28 -38.65 8.87
CA VAL A 187 9.07 -39.31 10.16
C VAL A 187 7.80 -40.16 10.04
N HIS A 188 7.94 -41.49 10.08
CA HIS A 188 6.88 -42.47 9.81
C HIS A 188 5.63 -42.46 10.74
N GLU A 189 5.46 -41.48 11.62
CA GLU A 189 4.29 -41.36 12.48
C GLU A 189 3.23 -40.43 11.87
N LYS A 190 2.08 -41.00 11.51
CA LYS A 190 0.87 -40.33 10.97
C LYS A 190 0.17 -39.43 12.01
N VAL A 191 0.89 -38.53 12.68
CA VAL A 191 0.27 -37.45 13.46
C VAL A 191 0.20 -36.21 12.57
N ILE A 192 -0.74 -36.23 11.62
CA ILE A 192 -0.97 -35.13 10.68
C ILE A 192 -2.16 -34.31 11.15
N SER A 193 -1.95 -33.00 11.35
CA SER A 193 -2.93 -31.95 11.02
C SER A 193 -2.55 -30.56 11.55
N GLN A 194 -1.49 -30.41 12.35
CA GLN A 194 -1.12 -29.09 12.87
C GLN A 194 0.30 -28.72 12.48
N LEU A 195 0.43 -27.52 11.88
CA LEU A 195 1.73 -26.88 11.67
C LEU A 195 2.52 -26.89 12.99
N PRO A 196 3.85 -27.14 12.94
CA PRO A 196 4.66 -27.19 14.15
C PRO A 196 4.90 -25.79 14.74
N PHE A 197 4.39 -24.74 14.09
CA PHE A 197 4.52 -23.35 14.50
C PHE A 197 3.21 -22.57 14.34
N HIS A 198 3.09 -21.49 15.12
CA HIS A 198 2.08 -20.43 14.94
C HIS A 198 2.76 -19.06 14.78
N THR A 199 1.97 -18.05 14.43
CA THR A 199 2.48 -16.69 14.19
C THR A 199 2.19 -15.80 15.40
N GLU A 200 3.20 -15.06 15.87
CA GLU A 200 3.06 -14.03 16.90
C GLU A 200 3.53 -12.67 16.38
N TYR A 201 2.96 -11.59 16.90
CA TYR A 201 3.27 -10.21 16.52
C TYR A 201 3.89 -9.46 17.68
N SER A 202 4.97 -8.72 17.43
CA SER A 202 5.66 -8.01 18.50
C SER A 202 5.05 -6.63 18.77
N CYS A 203 5.19 -6.17 20.01
CA CYS A 203 5.03 -4.75 20.34
C CYS A 203 6.22 -3.92 19.83
N SER A 204 6.14 -2.60 20.00
CA SER A 204 7.15 -1.64 19.55
C SER A 204 8.55 -1.95 20.13
N ARG A 205 8.61 -2.52 21.34
CA ARG A 205 9.84 -2.85 22.07
C ARG A 205 10.46 -4.22 21.75
N PHE A 206 9.86 -5.01 20.85
CA PHE A 206 10.32 -6.36 20.45
C PHE A 206 10.45 -7.42 21.58
N ILE A 207 9.94 -7.11 22.77
CA ILE A 207 10.04 -7.98 23.96
C ILE A 207 8.74 -8.71 24.29
N CYS A 208 7.59 -8.24 23.79
CA CYS A 208 6.32 -8.95 23.91
C CYS A 208 5.83 -9.39 22.55
N TYR A 209 5.38 -10.64 22.47
CA TYR A 209 4.80 -11.25 21.29
C TYR A 209 3.39 -11.76 21.60
N PHE A 210 2.46 -11.53 20.68
CA PHE A 210 1.05 -11.83 20.85
C PHE A 210 0.58 -12.79 19.74
N PRO A 211 -0.10 -13.88 20.10
CA PRO A 211 -0.61 -14.83 19.12
C PRO A 211 -1.66 -14.19 18.21
N GLU A 212 -1.66 -14.56 16.93
CA GLU A 212 -2.57 -14.03 15.90
C GLU A 212 -4.05 -14.12 16.32
N GLU A 213 -4.42 -15.21 16.96
CA GLU A 213 -5.79 -15.51 17.40
C GLU A 213 -6.31 -14.46 18.39
N ARG A 214 -5.42 -13.92 19.24
CA ARG A 214 -5.80 -12.89 20.22
C ARG A 214 -6.03 -11.52 19.57
N LEU A 215 -5.36 -11.26 18.45
CA LEU A 215 -5.47 -10.01 17.70
C LEU A 215 -6.67 -10.03 16.74
N ALA A 216 -7.02 -11.21 16.20
CA ALA A 216 -8.17 -11.38 15.32
C ALA A 216 -9.53 -11.14 16.03
N LEU A 217 -9.62 -11.40 17.33
CA LEU A 217 -10.86 -11.32 18.11
C LEU A 217 -11.23 -9.90 18.59
N LYS A 218 -10.33 -8.91 18.48
CA LYS A 218 -10.59 -7.55 18.97
C LYS A 218 -10.63 -6.55 17.82
N THR A 219 -11.77 -5.87 17.69
CA THR A 219 -11.93 -4.74 16.76
C THR A 219 -11.19 -3.49 17.25
N ASP A 220 -10.98 -3.38 18.56
CA ASP A 220 -10.38 -2.22 19.23
C ASP A 220 -8.98 -2.51 19.82
N GLU A 221 -8.25 -1.41 20.06
CA GLU A 221 -6.83 -1.32 20.44
C GLU A 221 -6.30 -2.48 21.30
N CYS A 222 -5.41 -3.29 20.73
CA CYS A 222 -4.66 -4.30 21.48
C CYS A 222 -3.38 -3.67 22.06
N VAL A 223 -3.48 -3.23 23.31
CA VAL A 223 -2.36 -2.65 24.06
C VAL A 223 -1.57 -3.76 24.76
N CYS A 224 -0.25 -3.80 24.57
CA CYS A 224 0.61 -4.72 25.29
C CYS A 224 0.81 -4.32 26.76
N ASN A 225 1.43 -5.17 27.58
CA ASN A 225 1.74 -4.84 28.97
C ASN A 225 2.67 -3.61 29.13
N HIS A 226 3.29 -3.13 28.04
CA HIS A 226 4.13 -1.93 28.01
C HIS A 226 3.39 -0.65 27.57
N GLY A 227 2.09 -0.73 27.29
CA GLY A 227 1.32 0.42 26.81
C GLY A 227 1.40 0.66 25.30
N ASP A 228 2.10 -0.18 24.54
CA ASP A 228 2.19 -0.03 23.07
C ASP A 228 0.97 -0.64 22.37
N ASP A 229 0.40 0.10 21.41
CA ASP A 229 -0.59 -0.43 20.47
C ASP A 229 0.07 -1.35 19.42
N ILE A 230 -0.36 -2.61 19.41
CA ILE A 230 0.13 -3.65 18.49
C ILE A 230 -0.74 -3.74 17.23
N THR A 231 -1.93 -3.14 17.28
CA THR A 231 -2.94 -3.21 16.22
C THR A 231 -2.37 -2.74 14.88
N LEU A 232 -1.51 -1.71 14.89
CA LEU A 232 -0.85 -1.23 13.66
C LEU A 232 0.04 -2.30 13.02
N ASN A 233 0.92 -2.96 13.79
CA ASN A 233 1.82 -3.99 13.27
C ASN A 233 1.01 -5.14 12.66
N TRP A 234 0.00 -5.62 13.39
CA TRP A 234 -0.87 -6.70 12.91
C TRP A 234 -1.65 -6.31 11.65
N LYS A 235 -2.27 -5.12 11.62
CA LYS A 235 -3.01 -4.60 10.46
C LYS A 235 -2.14 -4.53 9.20
N VAL A 236 -0.87 -4.11 9.33
CA VAL A 236 0.04 -3.98 8.20
C VAL A 236 0.49 -5.34 7.66
N TRP A 237 0.82 -6.30 8.53
CA TRP A 237 1.15 -7.66 8.09
C TRP A 237 -0.04 -8.41 7.47
N ASN A 238 -1.27 -8.09 7.87
CA ASN A 238 -2.51 -8.79 7.48
C ASN A 238 -3.44 -8.03 6.53
N GLN A 239 -2.97 -6.98 5.83
CA GLN A 239 -3.87 -6.08 5.09
C GLN A 239 -4.72 -6.82 4.02
N LYS A 240 -4.17 -7.84 3.34
CA LYS A 240 -4.93 -8.64 2.36
C LYS A 240 -6.10 -9.42 2.98
N GLN A 241 -6.03 -9.80 4.26
CA GLN A 241 -7.16 -10.46 4.93
C GLN A 241 -8.35 -9.50 5.08
N LYS A 242 -8.12 -8.19 5.28
CA LYS A 242 -9.20 -7.20 5.38
C LYS A 242 -9.83 -6.83 4.03
N GLN A 243 -9.06 -6.81 2.94
CA GLN A 243 -9.64 -6.70 1.60
C GLN A 243 -10.46 -7.94 1.21
N LYS A 244 -10.31 -9.04 1.98
CA LYS A 244 -11.02 -10.29 1.81
C LYS A 244 -12.05 -10.59 2.93
N GLN A 245 -12.45 -9.59 3.69
CA GLN A 245 -13.50 -9.78 4.71
C GLN A 245 -14.68 -8.89 4.37
N CYS A 246 -15.87 -9.48 4.44
CA CYS A 246 -17.09 -8.70 4.39
C CYS A 246 -17.13 -7.72 5.57
N ASP A 247 -18.05 -6.76 5.50
CA ASP A 247 -18.41 -5.93 6.66
C ASP A 247 -18.55 -6.83 7.92
N PRO A 248 -18.03 -6.46 9.10
CA PRO A 248 -18.22 -7.23 10.33
C PRO A 248 -19.68 -7.63 10.59
N ASP A 249 -20.63 -6.80 10.14
CA ASP A 249 -22.08 -7.04 10.27
C ASP A 249 -22.67 -7.81 9.08
N CYS A 250 -21.84 -8.36 8.18
CA CYS A 250 -22.32 -9.14 7.06
C CYS A 250 -22.91 -10.47 7.55
N THR A 251 -24.19 -10.67 7.29
CA THR A 251 -24.91 -11.92 7.60
C THR A 251 -24.73 -13.02 6.56
N GLY A 252 -23.80 -12.85 5.61
CA GLY A 252 -23.63 -13.73 4.46
C GLY A 252 -24.43 -13.28 3.22
N LEU A 253 -24.68 -14.23 2.32
CA LEU A 253 -25.59 -14.06 1.18
C LEU A 253 -27.03 -14.16 1.68
N SER A 254 -27.93 -13.35 1.13
CA SER A 254 -29.37 -13.47 1.42
C SER A 254 -29.93 -14.82 0.91
N GLU A 255 -31.06 -15.27 1.45
CA GLU A 255 -31.73 -16.50 0.96
C GLU A 255 -32.01 -16.43 -0.54
N ASP A 256 -32.48 -15.27 -1.02
CA ASP A 256 -32.68 -15.02 -2.45
C ASP A 256 -31.38 -15.22 -3.25
N ALA A 257 -30.25 -14.72 -2.74
CA ALA A 257 -28.95 -14.87 -3.37
C ALA A 257 -28.49 -16.33 -3.40
N LEU A 258 -28.72 -17.10 -2.34
CA LEU A 258 -28.38 -18.53 -2.27
C LEU A 258 -29.17 -19.34 -3.29
N SER A 259 -30.39 -18.94 -3.64
CA SER A 259 -31.21 -19.61 -4.65
C SER A 259 -30.76 -19.32 -6.10
N GLN A 260 -29.89 -18.35 -6.34
CA GLN A 260 -29.50 -17.94 -7.70
C GLN A 260 -28.40 -18.85 -8.28
N ILE A 261 -28.43 -19.01 -9.62
CA ILE A 261 -27.38 -19.68 -10.39
C ILE A 261 -26.22 -18.67 -10.59
N PRO A 262 -24.98 -19.03 -10.26
CA PRO A 262 -23.83 -18.14 -10.42
C PRO A 262 -23.51 -17.89 -11.90
N SER A 263 -23.27 -16.62 -12.24
CA SER A 263 -22.81 -16.20 -13.56
C SER A 263 -21.38 -16.65 -13.85
N ASN A 264 -20.96 -16.60 -15.12
CA ASN A 264 -19.56 -16.89 -15.52
C ASN A 264 -18.58 -15.98 -14.76
N THR A 265 -18.90 -14.69 -14.63
CA THR A 265 -18.08 -13.73 -13.89
C THR A 265 -17.95 -14.10 -12.42
N GLU A 266 -19.04 -14.56 -11.79
CA GLU A 266 -19.00 -15.01 -10.39
C GLU A 266 -18.17 -16.30 -10.25
N LEU A 267 -18.38 -17.31 -11.09
CA LEU A 267 -17.57 -18.54 -11.06
C LEU A 267 -16.09 -18.28 -11.31
N LEU A 268 -15.76 -17.35 -12.22
CA LEU A 268 -14.40 -16.91 -12.44
C LEU A 268 -13.81 -16.30 -11.16
N HIS A 269 -14.56 -15.43 -10.48
CA HIS A 269 -14.10 -14.86 -9.22
C HIS A 269 -13.88 -15.91 -8.14
N LEU A 270 -14.72 -16.93 -8.04
CA LEU A 270 -14.48 -18.05 -7.13
C LEU A 270 -13.18 -18.75 -7.48
N SER A 271 -13.02 -19.12 -8.76
CA SER A 271 -11.83 -19.82 -9.24
C SER A 271 -10.53 -19.04 -9.00
N VAL A 272 -10.55 -17.70 -9.03
CA VAL A 272 -9.37 -16.85 -8.77
C VAL A 272 -9.01 -16.81 -7.29
N ASN A 273 -10.01 -16.91 -6.40
CA ASN A 273 -9.79 -16.82 -4.95
C ASN A 273 -9.56 -18.19 -4.28
N CYS A 274 -9.84 -19.30 -4.97
CA CYS A 274 -9.55 -20.65 -4.52
C CYS A 274 -8.30 -21.22 -5.22
N ASP A 275 -7.49 -21.99 -4.50
CA ASP A 275 -6.42 -22.76 -5.12
C ASP A 275 -6.95 -24.01 -5.84
N LYS A 276 -6.08 -24.78 -6.49
CA LYS A 276 -6.47 -25.94 -7.28
C LYS A 276 -7.08 -27.05 -6.41
N LEU A 277 -6.53 -27.28 -5.21
CA LEU A 277 -7.00 -28.32 -4.29
C LEU A 277 -8.36 -27.94 -3.70
N MET A 278 -8.54 -26.66 -3.37
CA MET A 278 -9.84 -26.16 -2.92
C MET A 278 -10.93 -26.36 -3.97
N ILE A 279 -10.65 -26.10 -5.25
CA ILE A 279 -11.64 -26.32 -6.32
C ILE A 279 -11.88 -27.80 -6.57
N HIS A 280 -10.84 -28.63 -6.49
CA HIS A 280 -10.99 -30.09 -6.53
C HIS A 280 -11.94 -30.58 -5.46
N ASP A 281 -11.64 -30.30 -4.20
CA ASP A 281 -12.44 -30.77 -3.07
C ASP A 281 -13.86 -30.21 -3.14
N LEU A 282 -14.01 -28.93 -3.53
CA LEU A 282 -15.32 -28.33 -3.76
C LEU A 282 -16.10 -29.06 -4.86
N ALA A 283 -15.44 -29.48 -5.95
CA ALA A 283 -16.09 -30.23 -7.02
C ALA A 283 -16.56 -31.60 -6.55
N ILE A 284 -15.74 -32.33 -5.78
CA ILE A 284 -16.12 -33.62 -5.18
C ILE A 284 -17.32 -33.44 -4.22
N HIS A 285 -17.33 -32.38 -3.41
CA HIS A 285 -18.47 -32.04 -2.54
C HIS A 285 -19.74 -31.64 -3.30
N LEU A 286 -19.62 -31.32 -4.59
CA LEU A 286 -20.70 -30.95 -5.49
C LEU A 286 -21.01 -32.07 -6.50
N ASP A 287 -20.68 -33.31 -6.11
CA ASP A 287 -20.98 -34.55 -6.82
C ASP A 287 -20.29 -34.71 -8.19
N MET A 288 -19.12 -34.09 -8.40
CA MET A 288 -18.25 -34.43 -9.54
C MET A 288 -17.43 -35.69 -9.23
N GLU A 289 -17.34 -36.61 -10.19
CA GLU A 289 -16.50 -37.80 -10.04
C GLU A 289 -15.01 -37.45 -10.16
N GLU A 290 -14.16 -38.15 -9.41
CA GLU A 290 -12.70 -38.00 -9.46
C GLU A 290 -12.15 -38.18 -10.88
N THR A 291 -12.75 -39.06 -11.69
CA THR A 291 -12.37 -39.29 -13.08
C THR A 291 -12.66 -38.08 -13.97
N GLU A 292 -13.81 -37.42 -13.79
CA GLU A 292 -14.18 -36.21 -14.56
C GLU A 292 -13.23 -35.05 -14.24
N TRP A 293 -12.86 -34.88 -12.97
CA TRP A 293 -11.86 -33.91 -12.57
C TRP A 293 -10.49 -34.19 -13.24
N ASN A 294 -10.06 -35.45 -13.24
CA ASN A 294 -8.79 -35.82 -13.85
C ASN A 294 -8.79 -35.58 -15.37
N ASP A 295 -9.89 -35.90 -16.06
CA ASP A 295 -10.07 -35.58 -17.47
C ASP A 295 -9.96 -34.06 -17.73
N MET A 296 -10.54 -33.22 -16.86
CA MET A 296 -10.42 -31.77 -16.96
C MET A 296 -8.98 -31.27 -16.77
N VAL A 297 -8.23 -31.87 -15.84
CA VAL A 297 -6.82 -31.54 -15.61
C VAL A 297 -5.96 -31.96 -16.81
N GLU A 298 -6.23 -33.13 -17.41
CA GLU A 298 -5.51 -33.66 -18.55
C GLU A 298 -5.77 -32.88 -19.84
N ASN A 299 -7.00 -32.38 -20.03
CA ASN A 299 -7.38 -31.58 -21.19
C ASN A 299 -6.80 -30.15 -21.17
N TYR A 300 -6.51 -29.60 -19.98
CA TYR A 300 -6.01 -28.22 -19.83
C TYR A 300 -4.73 -28.12 -18.97
N PRO A 301 -3.64 -28.85 -19.31
CA PRO A 301 -2.49 -29.03 -18.41
C PRO A 301 -1.65 -27.75 -18.23
N ARG A 302 -1.79 -26.77 -19.14
CA ARG A 302 -0.97 -25.56 -19.17
C ARG A 302 -1.56 -24.39 -18.37
N ASN A 303 -2.85 -24.43 -18.02
CA ASN A 303 -3.54 -23.30 -17.42
C ASN A 303 -4.40 -23.73 -16.23
N THR A 304 -3.76 -23.79 -15.05
CA THR A 304 -4.43 -24.12 -13.78
C THR A 304 -5.64 -23.24 -13.49
N GLN A 305 -5.62 -21.97 -13.92
CA GLN A 305 -6.76 -21.08 -13.71
C GLN A 305 -7.96 -21.48 -14.58
N MET A 306 -7.70 -21.89 -15.81
CA MET A 306 -8.71 -22.36 -16.74
C MET A 306 -9.34 -23.67 -16.27
N VAL A 307 -8.54 -24.63 -15.81
CA VAL A 307 -9.05 -25.88 -15.20
C VAL A 307 -10.04 -25.54 -14.08
N LYS A 308 -9.63 -24.72 -13.11
CA LYS A 308 -10.49 -24.34 -11.98
C LYS A 308 -11.81 -23.70 -12.42
N PHE A 309 -11.74 -22.82 -13.43
CA PHE A 309 -12.91 -22.11 -13.92
C PHE A 309 -13.85 -23.03 -14.71
N LEU A 310 -13.31 -23.83 -15.63
CA LEU A 310 -14.09 -24.74 -16.45
C LEU A 310 -14.72 -25.85 -15.61
N THR A 311 -14.05 -26.35 -14.56
CA THR A 311 -14.67 -27.28 -13.59
C THR A 311 -15.91 -26.67 -12.95
N LEU A 312 -15.84 -25.41 -12.49
CA LEU A 312 -17.00 -24.74 -11.89
C LEU A 312 -18.15 -24.51 -12.89
N ILE A 313 -17.82 -24.29 -14.16
CA ILE A 313 -18.82 -24.15 -15.22
C ILE A 313 -19.47 -25.49 -15.54
N ASP A 314 -18.69 -26.55 -15.69
CA ASP A 314 -19.17 -27.90 -15.95
C ASP A 314 -20.13 -28.35 -14.85
N LEU A 315 -19.70 -28.18 -13.59
CA LEU A 315 -20.53 -28.37 -12.40
C LEU A 315 -21.86 -27.59 -12.48
N ARG A 316 -21.83 -26.30 -12.84
CA ARG A 316 -23.06 -25.51 -12.97
C ARG A 316 -23.97 -26.04 -14.09
N GLU A 317 -23.40 -26.39 -15.24
CA GLU A 317 -24.15 -26.77 -16.44
C GLU A 317 -24.74 -28.18 -16.33
N ASN A 318 -24.00 -29.12 -15.74
CA ASN A 318 -24.41 -30.51 -15.58
C ASN A 318 -25.24 -30.73 -14.30
N ASN A 319 -24.88 -30.07 -13.18
CA ASN A 319 -25.49 -30.33 -11.88
C ASN A 319 -26.46 -29.21 -11.45
N GLY A 320 -26.57 -28.12 -12.22
CA GLY A 320 -27.52 -27.03 -11.94
C GLY A 320 -27.20 -26.25 -10.66
N ILE A 321 -25.91 -26.17 -10.30
CA ILE A 321 -25.42 -25.64 -9.02
C ILE A 321 -25.84 -24.20 -8.80
N ARG A 322 -26.34 -23.93 -7.58
CA ARG A 322 -26.70 -22.61 -7.07
C ARG A 322 -25.68 -22.13 -6.04
N PHE A 323 -25.78 -20.85 -5.66
CA PHE A 323 -24.95 -20.31 -4.59
C PHE A 323 -25.13 -21.04 -3.25
N GLY A 324 -26.31 -21.59 -2.96
CA GLY A 324 -26.59 -22.42 -1.79
C GLY A 324 -25.74 -23.69 -1.76
N ASP A 325 -25.59 -24.34 -2.91
CA ASP A 325 -24.79 -25.56 -3.04
C ASP A 325 -23.30 -25.24 -2.88
N LEU A 326 -22.81 -24.17 -3.54
CA LEU A 326 -21.45 -23.67 -3.35
C LEU A 326 -21.18 -23.31 -1.87
N ALA A 327 -22.13 -22.67 -1.19
CA ALA A 327 -22.00 -22.31 0.21
C ALA A 327 -21.91 -23.56 1.10
N LYS A 328 -22.73 -24.58 0.82
CA LYS A 328 -22.72 -25.86 1.53
C LYS A 328 -21.39 -26.59 1.35
N GLY A 329 -20.88 -26.71 0.11
CA GLY A 329 -19.58 -27.33 -0.16
C GLY A 329 -18.43 -26.60 0.55
N LEU A 330 -18.43 -25.27 0.53
CA LEU A 330 -17.44 -24.48 1.28
C LEU A 330 -17.54 -24.70 2.80
N ILE A 331 -18.74 -24.83 3.37
CA ILE A 331 -18.93 -25.15 4.80
C ILE A 331 -18.38 -26.54 5.14
N GLU A 332 -18.63 -27.53 4.29
CA GLU A 332 -18.12 -28.91 4.49
C GLU A 332 -16.58 -28.94 4.46
N MET A 333 -15.97 -28.10 3.63
CA MET A 333 -14.52 -27.85 3.60
C MET A 333 -14.00 -26.95 4.73
N LYS A 334 -14.89 -26.49 5.65
CA LYS A 334 -14.58 -25.54 6.74
C LYS A 334 -14.07 -24.18 6.26
N ILE A 335 -14.48 -23.75 5.08
CA ILE A 335 -14.19 -22.42 4.51
C ILE A 335 -15.38 -21.48 4.77
N THR A 336 -15.08 -20.20 5.04
CA THR A 336 -16.13 -19.21 5.30
C THR A 336 -16.94 -18.92 4.02
N THR A 337 -18.27 -18.88 4.14
CA THR A 337 -19.19 -18.53 3.04
C THR A 337 -19.08 -17.06 2.61
N HIS A 338 -18.41 -16.21 3.39
CA HIS A 338 -18.08 -14.84 2.99
C HIS A 338 -17.24 -14.75 1.72
N THR A 339 -16.57 -15.84 1.32
CA THR A 339 -15.93 -15.94 0.00
C THR A 339 -16.91 -15.62 -1.13
N LEU A 340 -18.14 -16.14 -1.05
CA LEU A 340 -19.20 -15.89 -2.03
C LEU A 340 -19.76 -14.47 -1.94
N CYS A 341 -19.84 -13.91 -0.74
CA CYS A 341 -20.29 -12.54 -0.52
C CYS A 341 -19.37 -11.52 -1.19
N MET A 342 -18.06 -11.73 -1.07
CA MET A 342 -17.07 -10.87 -1.71
C MET A 342 -17.07 -10.93 -3.23
N MET A 343 -17.44 -12.08 -3.79
CA MET A 343 -17.59 -12.22 -5.23
C MET A 343 -18.70 -11.31 -5.77
N ARG A 344 -19.79 -11.18 -4.99
CA ARG A 344 -20.98 -10.39 -5.36
C ARG A 344 -20.88 -8.92 -4.97
N ARG A 345 -20.30 -8.62 -3.81
CA ARG A 345 -20.11 -7.25 -3.29
C ARG A 345 -18.81 -6.66 -3.82
N ARG A 346 -18.79 -6.26 -5.10
CA ARG A 346 -17.71 -5.39 -5.59
C ARG A 346 -18.20 -3.95 -5.71
N LYS A 347 -17.47 -3.07 -5.04
CA LYS A 347 -17.68 -1.63 -5.12
C LYS A 347 -17.35 -1.18 -6.55
N GLN A 348 -18.24 -0.39 -7.15
CA GLN A 348 -17.86 0.46 -8.27
C GLN A 348 -16.70 1.33 -7.78
N VAL A 349 -15.57 1.26 -8.48
CA VAL A 349 -14.48 2.21 -8.27
C VAL A 349 -14.82 3.41 -9.12
N MET A 350 -15.07 4.55 -8.47
CA MET A 350 -15.21 5.84 -9.14
C MET A 350 -13.90 6.15 -9.88
N SER A 351 -13.94 6.26 -11.20
CA SER A 351 -12.79 6.72 -11.96
C SER A 351 -12.77 8.23 -12.10
N ASN A 352 -11.57 8.77 -12.36
CA ASN A 352 -11.41 10.20 -12.64
C ASN A 352 -11.62 10.49 -14.14
N ILE A 353 -12.08 9.52 -14.93
CA ILE A 353 -12.33 9.70 -16.35
C ILE A 353 -13.71 10.36 -16.50
N PRO A 354 -13.82 11.47 -17.25
CA PRO A 354 -15.11 12.09 -17.56
C PRO A 354 -16.12 11.10 -18.13
N ASP A 355 -17.40 11.22 -17.74
CA ASP A 355 -18.46 10.27 -18.14
C ASP A 355 -18.64 10.20 -19.67
N ASP A 356 -18.43 11.30 -20.40
CA ASP A 356 -18.51 11.34 -21.86
C ASP A 356 -17.42 10.46 -22.52
N ILE A 357 -16.23 10.40 -21.92
CA ILE A 357 -15.15 9.53 -22.36
C ILE A 357 -15.42 8.09 -21.93
N LEU A 358 -15.90 7.87 -20.71
CA LEU A 358 -16.27 6.53 -20.22
C LEU A 358 -17.32 5.86 -21.11
N ASP A 359 -18.27 6.62 -21.64
CA ASP A 359 -19.34 6.09 -22.48
C ASP A 359 -18.96 5.98 -23.98
N SER A 360 -17.73 6.40 -24.32
CA SER A 360 -17.16 6.26 -25.66
C SER A 360 -16.61 4.85 -25.92
N ILE A 361 -16.47 4.49 -27.20
CA ILE A 361 -15.89 3.21 -27.64
C ILE A 361 -14.35 3.37 -27.67
N PRO A 362 -13.57 2.46 -27.08
CA PRO A 362 -12.12 2.55 -27.07
C PRO A 362 -11.54 2.44 -28.49
N THR A 363 -10.63 3.36 -28.82
CA THR A 363 -9.93 3.39 -30.11
C THR A 363 -8.88 2.27 -30.21
N ASP A 364 -8.43 1.96 -31.43
CA ASP A 364 -7.33 1.00 -31.65
C ASP A 364 -6.09 1.35 -30.83
N GLU A 365 -5.76 2.64 -30.76
CA GLU A 365 -4.63 3.15 -29.99
C GLU A 365 -4.76 2.88 -28.49
N ILE A 366 -5.97 3.03 -27.92
CA ILE A 366 -6.21 2.69 -26.50
C ILE A 366 -6.00 1.19 -26.27
N LEU A 367 -6.56 0.35 -27.14
CA LEU A 367 -6.45 -1.11 -27.02
C LEU A 367 -5.00 -1.59 -27.21
N ASP A 368 -4.27 -1.03 -28.16
CA ASP A 368 -2.87 -1.37 -28.41
C ASP A 368 -1.96 -0.98 -27.25
N ASN A 369 -2.19 0.19 -26.64
CA ASN A 369 -1.39 0.65 -25.51
C ASN A 369 -1.68 -0.13 -24.22
N ILE A 370 -2.90 -0.65 -24.05
CA ILE A 370 -3.27 -1.39 -22.83
C ILE A 370 -2.93 -2.90 -22.93
N SER A 371 -2.88 -3.46 -24.14
CA SER A 371 -2.61 -4.89 -24.38
C SER A 371 -1.35 -5.42 -23.66
N PRO A 372 -0.18 -4.75 -23.71
CA PRO A 372 1.03 -5.21 -23.04
C PRO A 372 0.96 -5.18 -21.51
N GLN A 373 0.01 -4.42 -20.93
CA GLN A 373 -0.10 -4.23 -19.49
C GLN A 373 -0.95 -5.32 -18.80
N ILE A 374 -1.71 -6.11 -19.56
CA ILE A 374 -2.62 -7.14 -19.03
C ILE A 374 -1.84 -8.40 -18.61
N GLY A 375 -0.94 -8.87 -19.47
CA GLY A 375 -0.10 -10.05 -19.22
C GLY A 375 -0.90 -11.33 -18.96
N LYS A 376 -0.61 -12.02 -17.86
CA LYS A 376 -1.23 -13.33 -17.51
C LYS A 376 -2.73 -13.26 -17.18
N MET A 377 -3.33 -12.07 -17.14
CA MET A 377 -4.75 -11.87 -16.80
C MET A 377 -5.67 -11.83 -18.03
N VAL A 378 -5.15 -12.13 -19.22
CA VAL A 378 -5.92 -12.11 -20.48
C VAL A 378 -7.22 -12.90 -20.40
N PHE A 379 -7.18 -14.12 -19.83
CA PHE A 379 -8.36 -14.96 -19.68
C PHE A 379 -9.38 -14.34 -18.73
N GLN A 380 -8.92 -13.84 -17.57
CA GLN A 380 -9.79 -13.20 -16.61
C GLN A 380 -10.46 -11.97 -17.20
N LEU A 381 -9.69 -11.13 -17.88
CA LEU A 381 -10.21 -9.94 -18.54
C LEU A 381 -11.26 -10.29 -19.59
N GLY A 382 -11.00 -11.29 -20.44
CA GLY A 382 -11.96 -11.70 -21.46
C GLY A 382 -13.30 -12.14 -20.89
N THR A 383 -13.31 -12.91 -19.80
CA THR A 383 -14.54 -13.30 -19.10
C THR A 383 -15.24 -12.09 -18.47
N GLU A 384 -14.50 -11.15 -17.87
CA GLU A 384 -15.07 -9.89 -17.33
C GLU A 384 -15.68 -8.99 -18.42
N LEU A 385 -15.11 -9.03 -19.62
CA LEU A 385 -15.62 -8.33 -20.80
C LEU A 385 -16.83 -9.03 -21.43
N GLY A 386 -17.21 -10.22 -20.93
CA GLY A 386 -18.37 -10.98 -21.40
C GLY A 386 -18.11 -11.85 -22.63
N LEU A 387 -16.84 -12.14 -22.96
CA LEU A 387 -16.52 -13.06 -24.05
C LEU A 387 -17.00 -14.48 -23.74
N SER A 388 -17.38 -15.22 -24.78
CA SER A 388 -17.77 -16.61 -24.64
C SER A 388 -16.56 -17.49 -24.34
N ILE A 389 -16.78 -18.63 -23.68
CA ILE A 389 -15.73 -19.60 -23.38
C ILE A 389 -15.08 -20.10 -24.67
N ALA A 390 -15.89 -20.32 -25.72
CA ALA A 390 -15.40 -20.72 -27.03
C ALA A 390 -14.43 -19.69 -27.64
N ASP A 391 -14.71 -18.39 -27.50
CA ASP A 391 -13.80 -17.34 -27.96
C ASP A 391 -12.47 -17.39 -27.19
N LEU A 392 -12.54 -17.53 -25.85
CA LEU A 392 -11.35 -17.59 -25.01
C LEU A 392 -10.48 -18.82 -25.30
N GLU A 393 -11.10 -19.98 -25.52
CA GLU A 393 -10.40 -21.20 -25.94
C GLU A 393 -9.73 -21.04 -27.31
N ASN A 394 -10.42 -20.41 -28.27
CA ASN A 394 -9.86 -20.16 -29.59
C ASN A 394 -8.65 -19.22 -29.53
N ILE A 395 -8.70 -18.20 -28.66
CA ILE A 395 -7.58 -17.28 -28.44
C ILE A 395 -6.41 -18.00 -27.75
N ASP A 396 -6.67 -18.85 -26.75
CA ASP A 396 -5.62 -19.61 -26.05
C ASP A 396 -4.92 -20.61 -26.99
N LYS A 397 -5.68 -21.26 -27.88
CA LYS A 397 -5.16 -22.19 -28.91
C LYS A 397 -4.25 -21.52 -29.95
N CYS A 398 -4.28 -20.18 -30.09
CA CYS A 398 -3.50 -19.45 -31.09
C CYS A 398 -1.97 -19.54 -30.86
N ASN A 399 -1.51 -20.07 -29.71
CA ASN A 399 -0.10 -20.30 -29.37
C ASN A 399 0.81 -19.06 -29.58
N CYS A 400 0.21 -17.87 -29.46
CA CYS A 400 0.87 -16.57 -29.56
C CYS A 400 1.29 -16.09 -28.16
N ASP A 401 2.10 -15.03 -28.10
CA ASP A 401 2.50 -14.46 -26.80
C ASP A 401 1.31 -13.80 -26.06
N LEU A 402 1.46 -13.58 -24.76
CA LEU A 402 0.40 -13.01 -23.90
C LEU A 402 -0.07 -11.62 -24.36
N THR A 403 0.78 -10.86 -25.04
CA THR A 403 0.43 -9.52 -25.55
C THR A 403 -0.49 -9.65 -26.75
N ALA A 404 -0.16 -10.56 -27.68
CA ALA A 404 -1.00 -10.89 -28.82
C ALA A 404 -2.34 -11.48 -28.38
N GLN A 405 -2.36 -12.37 -27.37
CA GLN A 405 -3.61 -12.88 -26.79
C GLN A 405 -4.44 -11.74 -26.17
N SER A 406 -3.80 -10.85 -25.39
CA SER A 406 -4.49 -9.71 -24.76
C SER A 406 -5.10 -8.78 -25.80
N LYS A 407 -4.38 -8.54 -26.90
CA LYS A 407 -4.88 -7.78 -28.04
C LYS A 407 -6.08 -8.49 -28.67
N GLU A 408 -5.99 -9.79 -28.97
CA GLU A 408 -7.11 -10.52 -29.59
C GLU A 408 -8.35 -10.53 -28.68
N VAL A 409 -8.21 -10.66 -27.35
CA VAL A 409 -9.33 -10.53 -26.40
C VAL A 409 -10.01 -9.17 -26.53
N LEU A 410 -9.24 -8.08 -26.47
CA LEU A 410 -9.79 -6.72 -26.53
C LEU A 410 -10.47 -6.42 -27.88
N PHE A 411 -9.87 -6.86 -28.97
CA PHE A 411 -10.43 -6.67 -30.32
C PHE A 411 -11.64 -7.57 -30.58
N THR A 412 -11.67 -8.78 -30.02
CA THR A 412 -12.85 -9.66 -30.08
C THR A 412 -14.00 -9.07 -29.29
N TRP A 413 -13.75 -8.60 -28.06
CA TRP A 413 -14.75 -7.93 -27.24
C TRP A 413 -15.32 -6.69 -27.93
N ARG A 414 -14.47 -5.83 -28.51
CA ARG A 414 -14.95 -4.63 -29.21
C ARG A 414 -15.78 -4.95 -30.46
N ARG A 415 -15.56 -6.10 -31.10
CA ARG A 415 -16.33 -6.56 -32.28
C ARG A 415 -17.67 -7.17 -31.91
N ASP A 416 -17.84 -7.60 -30.65
CA ASP A 416 -19.09 -8.19 -30.19
C ASP A 416 -20.22 -7.17 -30.25
N LYS A 417 -21.30 -7.52 -30.96
CA LYS A 417 -22.47 -6.65 -31.15
C LYS A 417 -23.46 -6.73 -30.00
N LEU A 418 -23.35 -7.76 -29.15
CA LEU A 418 -24.27 -7.99 -28.03
C LEU A 418 -23.96 -7.08 -26.83
N VAL A 419 -22.71 -6.68 -26.69
CA VAL A 419 -22.23 -5.81 -25.60
C VAL A 419 -21.84 -4.46 -26.19
N ARG A 420 -22.25 -3.35 -25.58
CA ARG A 420 -21.76 -2.02 -25.97
C ARG A 420 -20.33 -1.86 -25.43
N PRO A 421 -19.27 -1.87 -26.27
CA PRO A 421 -17.90 -1.94 -25.78
C PRO A 421 -17.41 -0.55 -25.41
N THR A 422 -17.80 -0.04 -24.23
CA THR A 422 -17.41 1.29 -23.77
C THR A 422 -16.15 1.24 -22.91
N ILE A 423 -15.45 2.38 -22.80
CA ILE A 423 -14.31 2.53 -21.87
C ILE A 423 -14.73 2.20 -20.43
N ARG A 424 -15.97 2.51 -20.04
CA ARG A 424 -16.55 2.15 -18.73
C ARG A 424 -16.57 0.65 -18.48
N VAL A 425 -16.98 -0.14 -19.47
CA VAL A 425 -17.00 -1.61 -19.36
C VAL A 425 -15.57 -2.16 -19.27
N LEU A 426 -14.66 -1.63 -20.10
CA LEU A 426 -13.24 -2.01 -20.06
C LEU A 426 -12.60 -1.66 -18.70
N GLU A 427 -12.87 -0.47 -18.19
CA GLU A 427 -12.39 -0.03 -16.88
C GLU A 427 -12.87 -0.95 -15.77
N GLN A 428 -14.17 -1.23 -15.73
CA GLN A 428 -14.76 -2.11 -14.73
C GLN A 428 -14.15 -3.51 -14.80
N ALA A 429 -13.94 -4.04 -16.01
CA ALA A 429 -13.31 -5.34 -16.22
C ALA A 429 -11.84 -5.38 -15.75
N LEU A 430 -11.07 -4.30 -15.98
CA LEU A 430 -9.69 -4.17 -15.50
C LEU A 430 -9.60 -4.01 -13.98
N VAL A 431 -10.51 -3.23 -13.39
CA VAL A 431 -10.66 -3.13 -11.94
C VAL A 431 -10.95 -4.50 -11.35
N ASN A 432 -11.88 -5.26 -11.97
CA ASN A 432 -12.24 -6.60 -11.52
C ASN A 432 -11.10 -7.61 -11.67
N SER A 433 -10.25 -7.43 -12.69
CA SER A 433 -9.04 -8.21 -12.93
C SER A 433 -7.87 -7.83 -12.00
N ARG A 434 -8.08 -6.87 -11.07
CA ARG A 434 -7.09 -6.36 -10.11
C ARG A 434 -5.81 -5.79 -10.77
N LYS A 435 -5.83 -5.48 -12.07
CA LYS A 435 -4.72 -4.91 -12.83
C LYS A 435 -5.23 -4.05 -13.98
N GLY A 436 -4.59 -2.89 -14.18
CA GLY A 436 -4.74 -2.10 -15.41
C GLY A 436 -5.70 -0.91 -15.35
N ALA A 437 -6.49 -0.72 -14.28
CA ALA A 437 -7.34 0.48 -14.17
C ALA A 437 -6.53 1.79 -14.21
N ARG A 438 -5.39 1.82 -13.50
CA ARG A 438 -4.44 2.95 -13.59
C ARG A 438 -3.83 3.11 -14.98
N CYS A 439 -3.53 1.99 -15.65
CA CYS A 439 -2.99 2.02 -17.00
C CYS A 439 -4.02 2.58 -17.99
N LEU A 440 -5.30 2.24 -17.83
CA LEU A 440 -6.37 2.81 -18.65
C LEU A 440 -6.50 4.32 -18.42
N GLU A 441 -6.47 4.79 -17.17
CA GLU A 441 -6.47 6.22 -16.89
C GLU A 441 -5.31 6.95 -17.56
N GLU A 442 -4.09 6.40 -17.50
CA GLU A 442 -2.90 6.99 -18.15
C GLU A 442 -3.01 6.98 -19.67
N VAL A 443 -3.46 5.88 -20.27
CA VAL A 443 -3.63 5.74 -21.72
C VAL A 443 -4.70 6.70 -22.22
N VAL A 444 -5.86 6.78 -21.55
CA VAL A 444 -6.95 7.69 -21.91
C VAL A 444 -6.49 9.16 -21.81
N LYS A 445 -5.73 9.52 -20.78
CA LYS A 445 -5.13 10.86 -20.64
C LYS A 445 -4.20 11.22 -21.80
N ASN A 446 -3.46 10.24 -22.32
CA ASN A 446 -2.53 10.45 -23.43
C ASN A 446 -3.23 10.54 -24.79
N VAL A 447 -4.31 9.77 -25.00
CA VAL A 447 -5.01 9.67 -26.30
C VAL A 447 -6.07 10.75 -26.51
N HIS A 448 -6.69 11.26 -25.44
CA HIS A 448 -7.69 12.35 -25.51
C HIS A 448 -7.23 13.70 -24.92
N PRO A 449 -6.08 14.27 -25.34
CA PRO A 449 -5.58 15.51 -24.77
C PRO A 449 -6.39 16.75 -25.19
N LYS A 450 -7.30 16.64 -26.17
CA LYS A 450 -8.13 17.76 -26.67
C LYS A 450 -9.51 17.84 -26.01
N THR A 451 -10.12 16.70 -25.69
CA THR A 451 -11.41 16.66 -24.94
C THR A 451 -11.18 17.10 -23.48
N LEU A 452 -10.01 16.81 -22.92
CA LEU A 452 -9.55 17.35 -21.64
C LEU A 452 -9.12 18.85 -21.70
N ARG A 453 -8.95 19.44 -22.89
CA ARG A 453 -8.60 20.88 -23.06
C ARG A 453 -9.82 21.82 -23.08
N ALA A 454 -11.04 21.31 -23.30
CA ALA A 454 -12.25 22.15 -23.21
C ALA A 454 -12.62 22.49 -21.74
N VAL A 455 -12.02 21.78 -20.79
CA VAL A 455 -11.85 22.25 -19.43
C VAL A 455 -10.49 22.94 -19.41
N GLU A 456 -10.45 24.26 -19.63
CA GLU A 456 -9.28 25.04 -19.22
C GLU A 456 -9.04 24.69 -17.76
N THR A 457 -7.96 23.98 -17.49
CA THR A 457 -7.70 23.59 -16.11
C THR A 457 -7.34 24.85 -15.35
N VAL A 458 -7.74 24.94 -14.09
CA VAL A 458 -7.26 25.95 -13.14
C VAL A 458 -5.77 26.24 -13.32
N THR A 459 -4.98 25.19 -13.57
CA THR A 459 -3.54 25.26 -13.82
C THR A 459 -3.16 26.11 -15.03
N ASP A 460 -3.92 26.04 -16.13
CA ASP A 460 -3.60 26.77 -17.35
C ASP A 460 -3.84 28.28 -17.15
N ARG A 461 -4.93 28.66 -16.49
CA ARG A 461 -5.20 30.07 -16.17
C ARG A 461 -4.21 30.67 -15.19
N ILE A 462 -3.82 29.90 -14.18
CA ILE A 462 -2.76 30.31 -13.25
C ILE A 462 -1.46 30.52 -14.03
N LYS A 463 -1.12 29.64 -14.98
CA LYS A 463 0.09 29.78 -15.81
C LYS A 463 0.02 31.00 -16.71
N ASP A 464 -1.11 31.23 -17.38
CA ASP A 464 -1.28 32.35 -18.32
C ASP A 464 -1.19 33.71 -17.61
N ASN A 465 -1.53 33.77 -16.33
CA ASN A 465 -1.47 34.98 -15.51
C ASN A 465 -0.31 34.97 -14.49
N ALA A 466 0.58 33.98 -14.52
CA ALA A 466 1.54 33.71 -13.45
C ALA A 466 2.46 34.91 -13.18
N ASP A 467 3.05 35.50 -14.23
CA ASP A 467 3.99 36.61 -14.08
C ASP A 467 3.34 37.83 -13.40
N ARG A 468 2.11 38.14 -13.78
CA ARG A 468 1.36 39.25 -13.20
C ARG A 468 0.98 38.97 -11.75
N ILE A 469 0.56 37.74 -11.43
CA ILE A 469 0.28 37.35 -10.04
C ILE A 469 1.57 37.48 -9.21
N ILE A 470 2.68 36.91 -9.70
CA ILE A 470 3.97 36.88 -9.01
C ILE A 470 4.47 38.29 -8.68
N GLN A 471 4.29 39.25 -9.58
CA GLN A 471 4.82 40.61 -9.40
C GLN A 471 3.93 41.52 -8.54
N ASN A 472 2.63 41.26 -8.46
CA ASN A 472 1.68 42.25 -7.94
C ASN A 472 1.02 41.88 -6.60
N ILE A 473 0.99 40.60 -6.20
CA ILE A 473 0.28 40.20 -4.97
C ILE A 473 1.20 40.16 -3.75
N GLN A 474 0.66 40.54 -2.59
CA GLN A 474 1.26 40.32 -1.27
C GLN A 474 0.82 38.96 -0.70
N THR A 475 1.72 37.97 -0.70
CA THR A 475 1.45 36.58 -0.31
C THR A 475 0.77 36.49 1.05
N SER A 476 1.29 37.19 2.05
CA SER A 476 0.87 37.06 3.46
C SER A 476 -0.62 37.28 3.67
N GLN A 477 -1.19 38.27 2.98
CA GLN A 477 -2.61 38.62 3.03
C GLN A 477 -3.48 37.51 2.44
N ILE A 478 -3.05 36.96 1.30
CA ILE A 478 -3.76 35.86 0.62
C ILE A 478 -3.69 34.57 1.45
N LEU A 479 -2.55 34.29 2.09
CA LEU A 479 -2.41 33.11 2.96
C LEU A 479 -3.31 33.16 4.19
N ASP A 480 -3.49 34.33 4.81
CA ASP A 480 -4.40 34.49 5.95
C ASP A 480 -5.85 34.14 5.54
N HIS A 481 -6.27 34.56 4.34
CA HIS A 481 -7.59 34.24 3.79
C HIS A 481 -7.75 32.75 3.47
N MET A 482 -6.75 32.15 2.82
CA MET A 482 -6.77 30.74 2.44
C MET A 482 -6.69 29.79 3.66
N MET A 483 -5.95 30.16 4.70
CA MET A 483 -5.94 29.44 5.98
C MET A 483 -7.31 29.46 6.64
N THR A 484 -7.99 30.62 6.64
CA THR A 484 -9.32 30.80 7.22
C THR A 484 -10.39 29.93 6.56
N HIS A 485 -10.27 29.71 5.25
CA HIS A 485 -11.18 28.88 4.46
C HIS A 485 -10.72 27.41 4.32
N LEU A 486 -9.69 26.99 5.07
CA LEU A 486 -9.25 25.60 5.17
C LEU A 486 -8.77 24.97 3.85
N VAL A 487 -8.29 25.78 2.90
CA VAL A 487 -7.75 25.28 1.62
C VAL A 487 -6.23 25.09 1.64
N ILE A 488 -5.56 25.63 2.66
CA ILE A 488 -4.15 25.38 2.98
C ILE A 488 -3.94 25.00 4.45
N SER A 489 -2.92 24.20 4.72
CA SER A 489 -2.50 23.86 6.08
C SER A 489 -1.41 24.81 6.57
N VAL A 490 -1.15 24.76 7.88
CA VAL A 490 -0.03 25.47 8.50
C VAL A 490 1.33 25.09 7.90
N ASP A 491 1.51 23.83 7.48
CA ASP A 491 2.75 23.37 6.83
C ASP A 491 2.93 23.97 5.43
N ASP A 492 1.82 24.15 4.69
CA ASP A 492 1.85 24.83 3.40
C ASP A 492 2.29 26.27 3.56
N ARG A 493 1.70 26.97 4.55
CA ARG A 493 2.07 28.34 4.88
C ARG A 493 3.55 28.46 5.20
N ARG A 494 4.08 27.65 6.13
CA ARG A 494 5.51 27.63 6.46
C ARG A 494 6.38 27.38 5.24
N ARG A 495 6.00 26.43 4.39
CA ARG A 495 6.73 26.13 3.15
C ARG A 495 6.74 27.31 2.18
N ILE A 496 5.68 28.11 2.14
CA ILE A 496 5.66 29.32 1.32
C ILE A 496 6.53 30.40 1.97
N GLU A 497 6.35 30.68 3.26
CA GLU A 497 7.04 31.74 4.00
C GLU A 497 8.56 31.48 4.18
N GLN A 498 9.03 30.22 4.04
CA GLN A 498 10.47 29.91 4.07
C GLN A 498 11.23 30.54 2.89
N HIS A 499 10.54 30.93 1.81
CA HIS A 499 11.16 31.61 0.67
C HIS A 499 11.44 33.07 1.02
N ALA A 500 12.67 33.53 0.77
CA ALA A 500 13.13 34.86 1.17
C ALA A 500 12.51 36.00 0.36
N GLY A 501 12.20 35.77 -0.92
CA GLY A 501 11.66 36.78 -1.84
C GLY A 501 10.15 36.65 -2.04
N GLN A 502 9.46 37.78 -2.11
CA GLN A 502 8.01 37.87 -2.36
C GLN A 502 7.61 37.10 -3.63
N ASP A 503 8.38 37.22 -4.71
CA ASP A 503 8.14 36.51 -5.97
C ASP A 503 8.22 34.99 -5.81
N ASP A 504 9.19 34.49 -5.03
CA ASP A 504 9.36 33.06 -4.80
C ASP A 504 8.28 32.51 -3.85
N GLN A 505 7.84 33.31 -2.89
CA GLN A 505 6.64 33.00 -2.09
C GLN A 505 5.39 32.92 -2.97
N ASN A 506 5.20 33.88 -3.88
CA ASN A 506 4.09 33.87 -4.83
C ASN A 506 4.13 32.64 -5.76
N LYS A 507 5.31 32.25 -6.27
CA LYS A 507 5.48 31.00 -7.03
C LYS A 507 5.12 29.76 -6.21
N ALA A 508 5.56 29.67 -4.96
CA ALA A 508 5.25 28.56 -4.08
C ALA A 508 3.74 28.48 -3.77
N LEU A 509 3.08 29.62 -3.59
CA LEU A 509 1.63 29.72 -3.45
C LEU A 509 0.92 29.21 -4.71
N LEU A 510 1.28 29.69 -5.90
CA LEU A 510 0.67 29.24 -7.16
C LEU A 510 0.86 27.75 -7.42
N ASP A 511 2.00 27.18 -7.04
CA ASP A 511 2.24 25.73 -7.11
C ASP A 511 1.27 24.95 -6.20
N ILE A 512 0.99 25.46 -4.99
CA ILE A 512 0.03 24.85 -4.07
C ILE A 512 -1.39 24.97 -4.61
N VAL A 513 -1.81 26.15 -5.09
CA VAL A 513 -3.14 26.37 -5.66
C VAL A 513 -3.35 25.48 -6.86
N SER A 514 -2.41 25.40 -7.81
CA SER A 514 -2.54 24.57 -9.02
C SER A 514 -2.63 23.07 -8.72
N LYS A 515 -2.02 22.62 -7.62
CA LYS A 515 -2.05 21.21 -7.19
C LYS A 515 -3.30 20.86 -6.41
N ARG A 516 -4.04 21.85 -5.93
CA ARG A 516 -5.24 21.67 -5.14
C ARG A 516 -6.44 21.95 -6.04
N ARG A 517 -7.42 21.06 -5.95
CA ARG A 517 -8.62 21.07 -6.80
C ARG A 517 -9.36 22.42 -6.71
N GLU A 518 -10.44 22.53 -7.49
CA GLU A 518 -11.32 23.70 -7.58
C GLU A 518 -11.55 24.51 -6.29
N PRO A 519 -11.77 23.91 -5.09
CA PRO A 519 -12.02 24.70 -3.88
C PRO A 519 -10.86 25.62 -3.47
N ALA A 520 -9.61 25.21 -3.69
CA ALA A 520 -8.45 26.05 -3.37
C ALA A 520 -8.32 27.22 -4.35
N TYR A 521 -8.70 27.00 -5.60
CA TYR A 521 -8.71 28.02 -6.63
C TYR A 521 -9.78 29.08 -6.37
N SER A 522 -11.01 28.67 -6.11
CA SER A 522 -12.11 29.61 -5.84
C SER A 522 -11.80 30.51 -4.65
N VAL A 523 -11.29 29.92 -3.56
CA VAL A 523 -10.88 30.67 -2.36
C VAL A 523 -9.65 31.56 -2.63
N PHE A 524 -8.73 31.14 -3.50
CA PHE A 524 -7.61 31.99 -3.91
C PHE A 524 -8.11 33.23 -4.67
N VAL A 525 -9.04 33.05 -5.62
CA VAL A 525 -9.66 34.15 -6.38
C VAL A 525 -10.44 35.09 -5.44
N ASP A 526 -11.21 34.55 -4.50
CA ASP A 526 -11.94 35.36 -3.51
C ASP A 526 -10.99 36.10 -2.55
N GLY A 527 -9.85 35.47 -2.21
CA GLY A 527 -8.78 36.10 -1.46
C GLY A 527 -8.16 37.28 -2.20
N LEU A 528 -7.97 37.18 -3.52
CA LEU A 528 -7.49 38.27 -4.37
C LEU A 528 -8.48 39.46 -4.35
N ARG A 529 -9.78 39.20 -4.56
CA ARG A 529 -10.84 40.23 -4.50
C ARG A 529 -10.88 40.93 -3.15
N SER A 530 -10.85 40.15 -2.06
CA SER A 530 -10.94 40.66 -0.69
C SER A 530 -9.78 41.58 -0.28
N HIS A 531 -8.65 41.51 -0.99
CA HIS A 531 -7.45 42.33 -0.72
C HIS A 531 -7.15 43.34 -1.83
N GLY A 532 -8.12 43.64 -2.70
CA GLY A 532 -8.02 44.72 -3.68
C GLY A 532 -7.35 44.35 -5.00
N TYR A 533 -7.06 43.07 -5.25
CA TYR A 533 -6.51 42.57 -6.53
C TYR A 533 -7.63 42.18 -7.51
N GLU A 534 -8.64 43.05 -7.64
CA GLU A 534 -9.87 42.78 -8.38
C GLU A 534 -9.61 42.59 -9.88
N ASP A 535 -8.63 43.30 -10.43
CA ASP A 535 -8.18 43.18 -11.81
C ASP A 535 -7.62 41.79 -12.11
N ILE A 536 -6.71 41.29 -11.27
CA ILE A 536 -6.14 39.93 -11.39
C ILE A 536 -7.21 38.86 -11.16
N ALA A 537 -8.09 39.07 -10.17
CA ALA A 537 -9.18 38.14 -9.88
C ALA A 537 -10.17 38.01 -11.04
N ASN A 538 -10.43 39.10 -11.77
CA ASN A 538 -11.32 39.09 -12.93
C ASN A 538 -10.70 38.36 -14.13
N ASP A 539 -9.38 38.44 -14.32
CA ASP A 539 -8.68 37.68 -15.36
C ASP A 539 -8.65 36.17 -15.08
N LEU A 540 -8.71 35.79 -13.79
CA LEU A 540 -8.80 34.40 -13.35
C LEU A 540 -10.24 33.85 -13.33
N LYS A 541 -11.25 34.69 -13.57
CA LYS A 541 -12.66 34.31 -13.43
C LYS A 541 -13.06 33.26 -14.46
N CYS A 542 -13.74 32.20 -14.02
CA CYS A 542 -14.21 31.15 -14.91
C CYS A 542 -15.46 31.57 -15.69
N ALA A 543 -15.47 31.34 -17.00
CA ALA A 543 -16.67 31.55 -17.83
C ALA A 543 -17.88 30.71 -17.35
N SER A 544 -17.66 29.66 -16.53
CA SER A 544 -18.71 28.83 -15.96
C SER A 544 -19.50 29.46 -14.80
N GLU A 545 -19.03 30.59 -14.22
CA GLU A 545 -19.71 31.27 -13.11
C GLU A 545 -21.07 31.91 -13.50
N LYS A 546 -21.51 31.79 -14.76
CA LYS A 546 -22.88 32.17 -15.16
C LYS A 546 -23.95 31.19 -14.66
N MET A 547 -23.59 30.03 -14.13
CA MET A 547 -24.51 29.17 -13.40
C MET A 547 -24.36 29.47 -11.91
N GLY A 548 -25.46 29.90 -11.26
CA GLY A 548 -25.46 30.35 -9.86
C GLY A 548 -24.86 29.33 -8.87
N PRO A 549 -24.64 29.75 -7.60
CA PRO A 549 -23.95 28.94 -6.60
C PRO A 549 -24.62 27.58 -6.47
N SER A 550 -24.02 26.59 -7.12
CA SER A 550 -24.43 25.22 -7.03
C SER A 550 -23.91 24.77 -5.68
N THR A 551 -24.79 24.57 -4.71
CA THR A 551 -24.46 23.84 -3.49
C THR A 551 -24.12 22.41 -3.91
N THR A 552 -22.87 22.20 -4.32
CA THR A 552 -22.31 20.89 -4.63
C THR A 552 -22.28 20.12 -3.32
N SER A 553 -23.36 19.38 -3.04
CA SER A 553 -23.38 18.39 -1.98
C SER A 553 -22.23 17.43 -2.26
N VAL A 554 -21.18 17.48 -1.43
CA VAL A 554 -20.09 16.52 -1.46
C VAL A 554 -20.72 15.12 -1.34
N PRO A 555 -20.39 14.16 -2.24
CA PRO A 555 -20.93 12.81 -2.17
C PRO A 555 -20.75 12.21 -0.77
N ASP A 556 -21.75 11.46 -0.30
CA ASP A 556 -21.86 10.80 1.02
C ASP A 556 -20.74 9.75 1.32
N GLU A 557 -19.70 9.71 0.47
CA GLU A 557 -18.64 8.70 0.38
C GLU A 557 -17.55 8.81 1.48
N TYR A 558 -17.61 9.83 2.34
CA TYR A 558 -16.65 10.01 3.45
C TYR A 558 -17.12 9.43 4.79
N LYS A 559 -18.29 8.77 4.85
CA LYS A 559 -18.73 7.96 6.00
C LYS A 559 -17.89 6.67 6.06
N GLY A 560 -16.76 6.71 6.77
CA GLY A 560 -15.95 5.51 7.03
C GLY A 560 -14.46 5.74 7.31
N LEU A 561 -13.95 6.97 7.25
CA LEU A 561 -12.57 7.30 7.62
C LEU A 561 -12.44 7.50 9.14
N SER A 562 -12.60 6.43 9.92
CA SER A 562 -12.22 6.43 11.34
C SER A 562 -10.70 6.19 11.47
N ASP A 563 -10.06 6.98 12.35
CA ASP A 563 -8.66 6.90 12.84
C ASP A 563 -7.60 7.86 12.27
N ARG A 564 -7.88 8.72 11.29
CA ARG A 564 -7.00 9.87 10.97
C ARG A 564 -7.79 11.15 10.72
N THR A 565 -8.71 11.47 11.63
CA THR A 565 -9.44 12.73 11.54
C THR A 565 -8.57 13.86 12.10
N VAL A 566 -8.45 14.95 11.33
CA VAL A 566 -7.85 16.20 11.82
C VAL A 566 -8.58 16.60 13.12
N PRO A 567 -7.85 16.84 14.23
CA PRO A 567 -8.48 17.23 15.49
C PRO A 567 -9.35 18.48 15.31
N SER A 568 -10.54 18.49 15.92
CA SER A 568 -11.52 19.57 15.78
C SER A 568 -10.96 20.93 16.20
N TYR A 569 -10.12 20.99 17.23
CA TYR A 569 -9.51 22.24 17.68
C TYR A 569 -8.62 22.90 16.62
N LYS A 570 -7.89 22.12 15.80
CA LYS A 570 -7.06 22.68 14.72
C LYS A 570 -7.94 23.38 13.67
N ILE A 571 -9.07 22.77 13.34
CA ILE A 571 -10.05 23.34 12.42
C ILE A 571 -10.67 24.62 13.00
N ARG A 572 -11.05 24.61 14.29
CA ARG A 572 -11.59 25.81 14.97
C ARG A 572 -10.60 26.96 14.98
N LEU A 573 -9.32 26.67 15.26
CA LEU A 573 -8.23 27.63 15.21
C LEU A 573 -8.05 28.19 13.79
N GLN A 574 -8.01 27.33 12.76
CA GLN A 574 -7.87 27.78 11.38
C GLN A 574 -9.08 28.59 10.89
N LYS A 575 -10.33 28.18 11.15
CA LYS A 575 -11.53 28.95 10.75
C LYS A 575 -11.61 30.34 11.39
N ASN A 576 -10.89 30.57 12.49
CA ASN A 576 -10.80 31.86 13.16
C ASN A 576 -9.43 32.53 13.01
N TYR A 577 -8.59 32.04 12.09
CA TYR A 577 -7.19 32.46 11.95
C TYR A 577 -7.05 33.97 11.75
N SER A 578 -7.79 34.56 10.80
CA SER A 578 -7.78 36.02 10.58
C SER A 578 -8.22 36.81 11.82
N ASN A 579 -9.31 36.41 12.49
CA ASN A 579 -9.80 37.11 13.69
C ASN A 579 -8.77 37.08 14.82
N ILE A 580 -8.08 35.96 15.01
CA ILE A 580 -7.05 35.81 16.04
C ILE A 580 -5.87 36.72 15.72
N ILE A 581 -5.40 36.73 14.47
CA ILE A 581 -4.24 37.52 14.07
C ILE A 581 -4.47 39.03 14.24
N THR A 582 -5.65 39.52 13.89
CA THR A 582 -5.92 40.97 13.91
C THR A 582 -6.33 41.48 15.28
N SER A 583 -6.92 40.63 16.14
CA SER A 583 -7.59 41.11 17.36
C SER A 583 -6.77 40.91 18.63
N VAL A 584 -5.90 39.89 18.66
CA VAL A 584 -5.23 39.46 19.91
C VAL A 584 -3.98 40.29 20.22
N LYS A 585 -3.82 40.75 21.47
CA LYS A 585 -2.54 41.26 21.97
C LYS A 585 -1.75 40.13 22.64
N HIS A 586 -0.57 39.83 22.11
CA HIS A 586 0.23 38.68 22.54
C HIS A 586 0.68 38.75 24.00
N ASP A 587 1.08 39.93 24.50
CA ASP A 587 1.63 40.12 25.85
C ASP A 587 0.70 39.58 26.94
N THR A 588 -0.62 39.74 26.75
CA THR A 588 -1.65 39.30 27.69
C THR A 588 -1.86 37.78 27.75
N ILE A 589 -1.43 37.03 26.73
CA ILE A 589 -1.77 35.60 26.58
C ILE A 589 -0.53 34.71 26.70
N VAL A 590 0.63 35.19 26.25
CA VAL A 590 1.87 34.38 26.23
C VAL A 590 2.27 33.96 27.63
N ASP A 591 2.18 34.85 28.63
CA ASP A 591 2.51 34.51 30.03
C ASP A 591 1.63 33.39 30.58
N HIS A 592 0.32 33.42 30.28
CA HIS A 592 -0.60 32.33 30.62
C HIS A 592 -0.15 31.03 29.95
N LEU A 593 0.11 31.05 28.65
CA LEU A 593 0.51 29.85 27.91
C LEU A 593 1.86 29.25 28.36
N ILE A 594 2.81 30.08 28.82
CA ILE A 594 4.06 29.60 29.43
C ILE A 594 3.78 28.90 30.77
N SER A 595 2.98 29.52 31.63
CA SER A 595 2.68 28.98 32.98
C SER A 595 1.99 27.61 32.95
N TYR A 596 1.28 27.31 31.86
CA TYR A 596 0.65 26.00 31.61
C TYR A 596 1.45 25.10 30.66
N ALA A 597 2.71 25.43 30.38
CA ALA A 597 3.63 24.67 29.53
C ALA A 597 3.11 24.41 28.10
N VAL A 598 2.24 25.29 27.58
CA VAL A 598 1.77 25.24 26.19
C VAL A 598 2.81 25.81 25.24
N LEU A 599 3.50 26.87 25.67
CA LEU A 599 4.65 27.45 24.97
C LEU A 599 5.93 27.16 25.73
N GLN A 600 7.00 26.84 24.99
CA GLN A 600 8.36 26.81 25.55
C GLN A 600 8.97 28.22 25.51
N ILE A 601 10.07 28.41 26.26
CA ILE A 601 10.79 29.70 26.31
C ILE A 601 11.28 30.08 24.91
N GLU A 602 11.74 29.11 24.13
CA GLU A 602 12.22 29.30 22.76
C GLU A 602 11.09 29.78 21.82
N ASP A 603 9.86 29.28 22.02
CA ASP A 603 8.70 29.73 21.23
C ASP A 603 8.39 31.19 21.54
N CYS A 604 8.47 31.58 22.81
CA CYS A 604 8.22 32.96 23.24
C CYS A 604 9.27 33.92 22.69
N GLN A 605 10.54 33.50 22.64
CA GLN A 605 11.60 34.28 22.01
C GLN A 605 11.34 34.49 20.52
N LYS A 606 10.92 33.44 19.80
CA LYS A 606 10.55 33.54 18.37
C LYS A 606 9.35 34.45 18.14
N ILE A 607 8.32 34.33 18.98
CA ILE A 607 7.13 35.20 18.93
C ILE A 607 7.59 36.65 19.17
N ASN A 608 8.31 36.92 20.26
CA ASN A 608 8.73 38.29 20.61
C ASN A 608 9.70 38.92 19.61
N ALA A 609 10.45 38.12 18.86
CA ALA A 609 11.32 38.60 17.79
C ALA A 609 10.56 39.10 16.54
N CYS A 610 9.26 38.80 16.41
CA CYS A 610 8.45 39.28 15.29
C CYS A 610 8.15 40.79 15.43
N PRO A 611 8.32 41.60 14.38
CA PRO A 611 8.29 43.07 14.50
C PRO A 611 6.89 43.68 14.61
N SER A 612 5.83 42.95 14.25
CA SER A 612 4.44 43.43 14.33
C SER A 612 3.54 42.50 15.13
N GLN A 613 2.49 43.04 15.75
CA GLN A 613 1.52 42.25 16.53
C GLN A 613 0.89 41.12 15.71
N GLU A 614 0.58 41.38 14.44
CA GLU A 614 0.05 40.34 13.54
C GLU A 614 1.05 39.21 13.30
N GLN A 615 2.34 39.52 13.08
CA GLN A 615 3.36 38.49 12.90
C GLN A 615 3.59 37.70 14.20
N LYS A 616 3.54 38.37 15.36
CA LYS A 616 3.56 37.71 16.67
C LYS A 616 2.41 36.71 16.80
N ASN A 617 1.20 37.11 16.42
CA ASN A 617 0.02 36.25 16.46
C ASN A 617 0.08 35.12 15.42
N ARG A 618 0.64 35.35 14.24
CA ARG A 618 0.89 34.29 13.23
C ARG A 618 1.82 33.22 13.80
N GLN A 619 2.92 33.63 14.44
CA GLN A 619 3.86 32.70 15.08
C GLN A 619 3.22 31.95 16.26
N LEU A 620 2.38 32.62 17.05
CA LEU A 620 1.60 31.96 18.11
C LEU A 620 0.64 30.91 17.53
N MET A 621 -0.11 31.24 16.49
CA MET A 621 -1.04 30.32 15.82
C MET A 621 -0.32 29.12 15.21
N ASP A 622 0.86 29.35 14.65
CA ASP A 622 1.72 28.31 14.13
C ASP A 622 2.09 27.30 15.23
N THR A 623 2.47 27.76 16.42
CA THR A 623 2.73 26.88 17.58
C THR A 623 1.46 26.16 18.05
N LEU A 624 0.32 26.84 18.16
CA LEU A 624 -0.95 26.25 18.62
C LEU A 624 -1.47 25.17 17.67
N LEU A 625 -1.33 25.35 16.35
CA LEU A 625 -1.73 24.37 15.34
C LEU A 625 -0.85 23.11 15.33
N HIS A 626 0.35 23.18 15.89
CA HIS A 626 1.22 22.03 16.11
C HIS A 626 1.07 21.41 17.50
N GLY A 627 0.47 22.14 18.44
CA GLY A 627 0.19 21.68 19.79
C GLY A 627 -0.87 20.57 19.87
N ASN A 628 -1.35 20.33 21.09
CA ASN A 628 -2.39 19.37 21.41
C ASN A 628 -3.67 20.08 21.88
N GLU A 629 -4.71 19.31 22.21
CA GLU A 629 -6.00 19.84 22.66
C GLU A 629 -5.92 20.59 24.00
N ASN A 630 -4.97 20.23 24.86
CA ASN A 630 -4.70 20.97 26.09
C ASN A 630 -4.21 22.39 25.79
N GLY A 631 -3.29 22.54 24.82
CA GLY A 631 -2.82 23.85 24.38
C GLY A 631 -3.93 24.75 23.83
N PHE A 632 -4.89 24.16 23.11
CA PHE A 632 -6.09 24.88 22.66
C PHE A 632 -6.98 25.31 23.83
N THR A 633 -7.22 24.44 24.80
CA THR A 633 -8.06 24.73 25.97
C THR A 633 -7.47 25.88 26.79
N GLU A 634 -6.17 25.84 27.05
CA GLU A 634 -5.48 26.91 27.78
C GLU A 634 -5.40 28.22 27.00
N PHE A 635 -5.31 28.16 25.67
CA PHE A 635 -5.44 29.35 24.84
C PHE A 635 -6.82 30.01 24.97
N LEU A 636 -7.90 29.23 25.00
CA LEU A 636 -9.24 29.77 25.24
C LEU A 636 -9.40 30.34 26.65
N ASN A 637 -8.79 29.71 27.67
CA ASN A 637 -8.80 30.22 29.04
C ASN A 637 -8.04 31.55 29.13
N ALA A 638 -6.86 31.64 28.50
CA ALA A 638 -6.08 32.88 28.43
C ALA A 638 -6.90 34.03 27.81
N LEU A 639 -7.61 33.76 26.71
CA LEU A 639 -8.50 34.75 26.08
C LEU A 639 -9.67 35.15 26.99
N ARG A 640 -10.24 34.23 27.77
CA ARG A 640 -11.35 34.53 28.69
C ARG A 640 -10.94 35.31 29.94
N ASN A 641 -9.67 35.22 30.33
CA ASN A 641 -9.14 35.98 31.46
C ASN A 641 -9.08 37.48 31.16
N ASP A 642 -9.06 37.87 29.89
CA ASP A 642 -9.21 39.26 29.45
C ASP A 642 -10.64 39.48 28.92
N ILE A 643 -11.35 40.41 29.54
CA ILE A 643 -12.73 40.78 29.14
C ILE A 643 -12.76 41.20 27.66
N ALA A 644 -11.69 41.80 27.14
CA ALA A 644 -11.60 42.23 25.75
C ALA A 644 -11.64 41.08 24.73
N TYR A 645 -11.28 39.84 25.11
CA TYR A 645 -11.25 38.69 24.19
C TYR A 645 -12.24 37.59 24.53
N THR A 646 -13.10 37.79 25.54
CA THR A 646 -14.09 36.80 25.96
C THR A 646 -15.02 36.39 24.81
N ASP A 647 -15.49 37.35 24.01
CA ASP A 647 -16.35 37.09 22.86
C ASP A 647 -15.62 36.31 21.76
N LEU A 648 -14.35 36.61 21.51
CA LEU A 648 -13.51 35.89 20.55
C LEU A 648 -13.30 34.44 21.02
N ALA A 649 -12.99 34.23 22.30
CA ALA A 649 -12.82 32.89 22.87
C ALA A 649 -14.09 32.04 22.71
N ASN A 650 -15.25 32.64 23.02
CA ASN A 650 -16.54 31.95 22.90
C ASN A 650 -16.89 31.64 21.44
N ARG A 651 -16.58 32.56 20.50
CA ARG A 651 -16.73 32.33 19.06
C ARG A 651 -15.84 31.19 18.56
N ILE A 652 -14.58 31.13 18.98
CA ILE A 652 -13.66 30.04 18.59
C ILE A 652 -14.17 28.71 19.14
N ALA A 653 -14.58 28.67 20.41
CA ALA A 653 -15.08 27.47 21.06
C ALA A 653 -16.36 26.92 20.42
N SER A 654 -17.27 27.81 19.99
CA SER A 654 -18.56 27.47 19.38
C SER A 654 -18.49 27.26 17.86
N THR A 655 -17.33 27.49 17.23
CA THR A 655 -17.18 27.32 15.78
C THR A 655 -17.47 25.88 15.36
N GLU A 656 -18.46 25.74 14.47
CA GLU A 656 -18.87 24.46 13.91
C GLU A 656 -17.77 23.86 13.03
N VAL A 657 -17.50 22.57 13.23
CA VAL A 657 -16.54 21.78 12.47
C VAL A 657 -17.30 20.71 11.69
N THR A 658 -17.42 20.92 10.38
CA THR A 658 -18.15 20.02 9.49
C THR A 658 -17.27 18.86 9.01
N SER A 659 -17.88 17.83 8.41
CA SER A 659 -17.14 16.75 7.73
C SER A 659 -16.33 17.28 6.53
N THR A 660 -16.88 18.25 5.80
CA THR A 660 -16.20 18.94 4.69
C THR A 660 -14.94 19.64 5.17
N ASP A 661 -15.00 20.35 6.31
CA ASP A 661 -13.84 21.02 6.90
C ASP A 661 -12.70 20.02 7.20
N ARG A 662 -13.05 18.87 7.78
CA ARG A 662 -12.09 17.79 8.07
C ARG A 662 -11.47 17.23 6.80
N SER A 663 -12.28 16.99 5.77
CA SER A 663 -11.82 16.46 4.48
C SER A 663 -10.87 17.45 3.79
N ASN A 664 -11.21 18.73 3.78
CA ASN A 664 -10.39 19.79 3.19
C ASN A 664 -9.02 19.85 3.85
N ILE A 665 -8.95 19.95 5.18
CA ILE A 665 -7.65 19.99 5.88
C ILE A 665 -6.89 18.66 5.78
N GLN A 666 -7.57 17.52 5.83
CA GLN A 666 -6.90 16.23 5.67
C GLN A 666 -6.25 16.10 4.29
N SER A 667 -6.91 16.61 3.24
CA SER A 667 -6.34 16.65 1.89
C SER A 667 -5.05 17.47 1.83
N CYS A 668 -5.00 18.58 2.58
CA CYS A 668 -3.81 19.43 2.67
C CYS A 668 -2.61 18.67 3.24
N TYR A 669 -2.81 17.97 4.36
CA TYR A 669 -1.75 17.17 5.00
C TYR A 669 -1.27 15.99 4.13
N ASN A 670 -2.19 15.33 3.43
CA ASN A 670 -1.86 14.19 2.57
C ASN A 670 -0.96 14.57 1.39
N ILE A 671 -1.17 15.74 0.76
CA ILE A 671 -0.34 16.22 -0.36
C ILE A 671 1.08 16.49 0.12
N ASN A 672 1.24 17.08 1.31
CA ASN A 672 2.55 17.37 1.86
C ASN A 672 3.35 16.10 2.14
N LYS A 673 2.69 15.06 2.64
CA LYS A 673 3.32 13.75 2.84
C LYS A 673 3.95 13.20 1.55
N ARG A 674 3.24 13.28 0.42
CA ARG A 674 3.72 12.77 -0.89
C ARG A 674 4.93 13.52 -1.46
N LYS A 675 5.08 14.83 -1.21
CA LYS A 675 6.23 15.61 -1.70
C LYS A 675 7.54 15.28 -0.96
N TYR A 676 7.47 15.00 0.34
CA TYR A 676 8.62 14.52 1.11
C TYR A 676 9.10 13.14 0.63
N GLU A 677 8.19 12.36 0.02
CA GLU A 677 8.51 11.07 -0.60
C GLU A 677 9.28 11.28 -1.94
N HIS A 678 8.92 12.29 -2.75
CA HIS A 678 9.48 12.48 -4.11
C HIS A 678 10.77 13.33 -4.22
N VAL A 679 10.94 14.39 -3.41
CA VAL A 679 12.15 15.27 -3.47
C VAL A 679 13.43 14.51 -3.07
N HIS A 680 13.29 13.45 -2.28
CA HIS A 680 14.41 12.58 -1.93
C HIS A 680 14.79 11.55 -3.02
N GLU A 681 13.97 11.36 -4.06
CA GLU A 681 14.33 10.51 -5.20
C GLU A 681 15.22 11.25 -6.22
N THR A 682 15.10 12.58 -6.35
CA THR A 682 15.78 13.35 -7.40
C THR A 682 17.15 13.90 -7.00
N THR A 683 17.44 14.02 -5.69
CA THR A 683 18.68 14.67 -5.20
C THR A 683 19.91 13.73 -5.20
N THR A 684 19.77 12.46 -5.57
CA THR A 684 20.85 11.43 -5.52
C THR A 684 21.55 11.16 -6.87
N LEU A 685 21.31 11.96 -7.90
CA LEU A 685 22.01 11.88 -9.19
C LEU A 685 22.85 13.15 -9.44
N LEU A 686 24.00 13.27 -8.78
CA LEU A 686 25.09 14.16 -9.21
C LEU A 686 26.17 13.34 -9.93
N PRO A 687 26.67 13.78 -11.11
CA PRO A 687 27.67 13.03 -11.86
C PRO A 687 29.02 13.09 -11.14
N LYS A 688 29.60 11.91 -10.87
CA LYS A 688 30.99 11.79 -10.40
C LYS A 688 31.92 12.38 -11.47
N LYS A 689 32.62 13.47 -11.12
CA LYS A 689 33.80 13.93 -11.86
C LYS A 689 34.81 12.78 -11.90
N THR A 690 35.08 12.26 -13.09
CA THR A 690 36.24 11.42 -13.38
C THR A 690 37.50 12.25 -13.13
N LYS A 691 38.31 11.83 -12.16
CA LYS A 691 39.72 12.21 -12.09
C LYS A 691 40.49 11.18 -12.89
N GLU A 692 41.06 11.62 -14.01
CA GLU A 692 42.13 10.91 -14.70
C GLU A 692 43.38 10.92 -13.82
N ASN A 693 43.94 9.73 -13.63
CA ASN A 693 45.36 9.45 -13.44
C ASN A 693 45.61 8.01 -13.86
#